data_AF-A0A395RYW6-F1
#
_entry.id   AF-A0A395RYW6-F1
#
_cell.length_a   1.000
_cell.length_b   1.000
_cell.length_c   1.000
_cell.angle_alpha   90.00
_cell.angle_beta   90.00
_cell.angle_gamma   90.00
#
_symmetry.space_group_name_H-M   'P 1'
#
loop_
_entity.id
_entity.type
_entity.pdbx_description
1 polymer ?
#
loop_
_entity_poly.entity_id
_entity_poly.type
_entity_poly.pdbx_seq_one_letter_code
_entity_poly.pdbx_strand_id
1 'polypeptide(L)'
;MAGVKRSLGSMLGHEDTLLRPNGNGRTRNVRYDHGITHDNLDPMTPRSQSFKLSDTLQSQPQSQTQSQPNSRPDSRANSQSAAPSNTEQSDGLTRTPSPTFPSLTGQVPDFNQDASMMLVGMRGAGKSTLAVMASSAMERKVIDLEPTFQRAMGLSSAQYKAEHGSAECYKQQAKVLQGALQRHSTGCILVCSWMESRVQSLLREFASTHPVIHIVRDAEAIQNHLKFRDNAKIRNLLGVSNAIFRSCTNFEFFNVSEKATKSSLARASMSERSPAPYLTLKHVERHFLKFLSIIYPAGTIPFTDSAFPLSRIPAEERNFTYATSIPLTDVLNDSVEVEEHVRGADVVQIVVHDLADHAEQGTLTSEASAKLLADITKGIGVVRRSTILPIILHLFIPHTATDEVLRVYLELIHHTVRLAPEMMTVDLRLEDVHISHPPAWDSPMWMSWYKKANGLGCHIARLIRPATSIEDNFSINHLKTSVAALQGPKIPLIAYNSGNLGRHSQTLNRVLTVVRPDSLERVNPKPPITPTITAVGATKALFSSFVYDQMKLYVFGANVSYSLSPAMHTSALKACGLPHTYEPVSCSSLRGIKHLIEDPEFGGSSVGLPFKVEIITLTHSLSNHARAIGAVNTLIPIRFLNEDGTIPTGAAFFESVNRAGPIKALYGENTDWIGIRATIRRGLSPANAVVSSTCGLVVGAGGMARATVYAMLQLGIKNIVICNRTRKNAEKMVSHFTQLLQRKDLGVLSAESEHSRFHVIDSMEDPWPTDYRLPTVIVSCIPTHRIGNVPAPELALPNDWLGSRTGGVAIELGYKTLDTPFLTQFRKEAHRGWVCLDGLDMLPEQGFAQFELFTGRRAPRRIMRRTVFEAYPDEEGKSNFEELQPRLRSLDEQET
;
A
#
# COMPACT_ATOMS: atom_id res chain seq x y z
N MET A 1 22.74 12.94 2.35
CA MET A 1 22.00 14.20 2.60
C MET A 1 22.41 14.76 3.95
N ALA A 2 23.15 15.87 3.97
CA ALA A 2 23.39 16.66 5.17
C ALA A 2 22.62 17.98 5.01
N GLY A 3 21.61 18.21 5.84
CA GLY A 3 20.88 19.48 5.85
C GLY A 3 19.39 19.38 6.14
N VAL A 4 18.99 18.84 7.30
CA VAL A 4 17.77 19.27 8.02
C VAL A 4 17.97 18.98 9.51
N LYS A 5 18.49 19.95 10.28
CA LYS A 5 18.34 19.99 11.74
C LYS A 5 18.28 21.46 12.18
N ARG A 6 17.23 21.74 12.97
CA ARG A 6 17.00 22.91 13.85
C ARG A 6 16.25 24.10 13.25
N SER A 7 14.94 24.06 13.45
CA SER A 7 14.12 25.23 13.80
C SER A 7 13.09 24.75 14.83
N LEU A 8 13.34 25.06 16.11
CA LEU A 8 12.38 25.09 17.23
C LEU A 8 13.19 25.45 18.47
N GLY A 9 13.37 26.75 18.67
CA GLY A 9 14.13 27.32 19.76
C GLY A 9 13.79 28.79 19.89
N SER A 10 12.58 29.09 20.35
CA SER A 10 12.20 30.36 20.97
C SER A 10 10.74 30.30 21.40
N MET A 11 10.53 29.96 22.66
CA MET A 11 9.42 30.44 23.50
C MET A 11 9.61 29.73 24.83
N LEU A 12 10.26 30.42 25.76
CA LEU A 12 10.07 30.33 27.21
C LEU A 12 11.03 31.37 27.81
N GLY A 13 10.47 32.53 28.12
CA GLY A 13 11.14 33.55 28.91
C GLY A 13 10.93 33.29 30.40
N HIS A 14 12.03 33.38 31.14
CA HIS A 14 12.20 33.83 32.52
C HIS A 14 11.14 33.54 33.59
N GLU A 15 11.56 32.80 34.63
CA GLU A 15 11.67 33.37 35.99
C GLU A 15 12.69 32.57 36.82
N ASP A 16 13.70 33.28 37.34
CA ASP A 16 14.72 32.81 38.30
C ASP A 16 14.27 33.16 39.72
N THR A 17 14.46 32.27 40.71
CA THR A 17 15.05 32.65 42.02
C THR A 17 15.46 31.45 42.90
N LEU A 18 16.78 31.33 43.08
CA LEU A 18 17.60 30.91 44.23
C LEU A 18 16.93 30.39 45.53
N LEU A 19 17.44 29.27 46.06
CA LEU A 19 18.06 29.16 47.41
C LEU A 19 18.76 27.79 47.63
N ARG A 20 19.69 27.81 48.60
CA ARG A 20 20.89 26.98 48.81
C ARG A 20 20.68 25.59 49.50
N PRO A 21 21.74 24.76 49.61
CA PRO A 21 21.69 23.31 49.85
C PRO A 21 21.99 22.91 51.30
N ASN A 22 21.77 21.62 51.65
CA ASN A 22 22.57 20.87 52.64
C ASN A 22 22.14 19.40 52.76
N GLY A 23 23.14 18.51 52.95
CA GLY A 23 23.01 17.43 53.95
C GLY A 23 23.18 15.97 53.52
N ASN A 24 24.44 15.52 53.46
CA ASN A 24 25.01 14.29 54.05
C ASN A 24 24.20 12.97 54.13
N GLY A 25 24.86 11.85 53.73
CA GLY A 25 24.53 10.53 54.28
C GLY A 25 25.28 9.31 53.72
N ARG A 26 26.58 9.17 54.07
CA ARG A 26 27.34 7.93 54.42
C ARG A 26 27.20 6.60 53.64
N THR A 27 28.34 6.25 53.03
CA THR A 27 29.07 4.96 52.94
C THR A 27 28.68 3.77 53.85
N ARG A 28 28.76 2.55 53.29
CA ARG A 28 29.49 1.40 53.88
C ARG A 28 29.82 0.30 52.85
N ASN A 29 31.13 0.09 52.64
CA ASN A 29 31.75 -1.12 52.10
C ASN A 29 31.83 -2.20 53.19
N VAL A 30 31.74 -3.47 52.80
CA VAL A 30 32.33 -4.59 53.56
C VAL A 30 33.08 -5.50 52.57
N ARG A 31 34.38 -5.62 52.79
CA ARG A 31 35.29 -6.63 52.23
C ARG A 31 35.19 -7.91 53.06
N TYR A 32 35.42 -9.06 52.42
CA TYR A 32 36.13 -10.18 53.04
C TYR A 32 37.26 -10.61 52.10
N ASP A 33 38.39 -10.92 52.71
CA ASP A 33 39.69 -11.19 52.10
C ASP A 33 40.30 -12.43 52.80
N HIS A 34 41.24 -13.08 52.11
CA HIS A 34 42.32 -13.99 52.55
C HIS A 34 42.29 -15.50 52.24
N GLY A 35 43.41 -15.94 51.62
CA GLY A 35 44.12 -17.21 51.90
C GLY A 35 44.46 -18.09 50.67
N ILE A 36 45.37 -17.73 49.74
CA ILE A 36 46.86 -17.91 49.69
C ILE A 36 47.39 -19.35 49.37
N THR A 37 48.37 -19.38 48.43
CA THR A 37 49.55 -20.28 48.22
C THR A 37 49.44 -21.26 47.03
N HIS A 38 50.42 -21.49 46.13
CA HIS A 38 51.67 -20.82 45.70
C HIS A 38 52.22 -21.59 44.46
N ASP A 39 53.09 -20.91 43.68
CA ASP A 39 54.22 -21.44 42.88
C ASP A 39 54.00 -22.05 41.48
N ASN A 40 54.85 -21.81 40.45
CA ASN A 40 55.86 -20.79 40.14
C ASN A 40 56.45 -21.11 38.72
N LEU A 41 57.15 -20.14 38.13
CA LEU A 41 58.22 -20.25 37.09
C LEU A 41 57.90 -20.15 35.58
N ASP A 42 58.03 -18.91 35.08
CA ASP A 42 58.75 -18.48 33.86
C ASP A 42 60.29 -18.68 34.02
N PRO A 43 61.25 -18.35 33.10
CA PRO A 43 61.18 -17.44 31.92
C PRO A 43 62.04 -17.86 30.68
N MET A 44 61.98 -17.07 29.58
CA MET A 44 63.14 -16.35 28.97
C MET A 44 63.00 -16.11 27.43
N THR A 45 63.22 -14.85 27.07
CA THR A 45 63.54 -14.31 25.72
C THR A 45 65.05 -14.34 25.46
N PRO A 46 65.55 -14.13 24.22
CA PRO A 46 66.09 -12.81 23.81
C PRO A 46 65.86 -12.45 22.30
N ARG A 47 65.66 -11.15 21.93
CA ARG A 47 66.58 -10.19 21.22
C ARG A 47 67.32 -10.79 19.98
N SER A 48 67.56 -10.14 18.83
CA SER A 48 67.47 -8.76 18.32
C SER A 48 68.03 -8.70 16.88
N GLN A 49 67.84 -7.56 16.19
CA GLN A 49 68.69 -6.94 15.15
C GLN A 49 68.35 -7.05 13.64
N SER A 50 68.43 -5.86 13.04
CA SER A 50 68.37 -5.38 11.65
C SER A 50 69.62 -5.66 10.81
N PHE A 51 69.54 -5.67 9.47
CA PHE A 51 70.34 -4.84 8.55
C PHE A 51 69.95 -5.06 7.06
N LYS A 52 70.38 -4.10 6.21
CA LYS A 52 70.02 -3.82 4.81
C LYS A 52 71.03 -4.36 3.76
N LEU A 53 70.55 -4.40 2.50
CA LEU A 53 71.17 -4.00 1.22
C LEU A 53 72.07 -4.96 0.37
N SER A 54 71.61 -5.11 -0.88
CA SER A 54 72.28 -4.87 -2.19
C SER A 54 73.08 -5.95 -2.94
N ASP A 55 72.82 -5.93 -4.28
CA ASP A 55 73.73 -6.09 -5.44
C ASP A 55 74.07 -7.51 -6.00
N THR A 56 74.21 -7.83 -7.30
CA THR A 56 74.06 -7.20 -8.65
C THR A 56 74.30 -8.29 -9.73
N LEU A 57 74.03 -7.97 -11.02
CA LEU A 57 74.72 -8.37 -12.30
C LEU A 57 73.91 -9.27 -13.26
N GLN A 58 73.41 -8.73 -14.40
CA GLN A 58 73.99 -8.61 -15.77
C GLN A 58 73.39 -9.71 -16.69
N SER A 59 73.02 -9.53 -17.98
CA SER A 59 73.56 -8.70 -19.08
C SER A 59 72.59 -8.54 -20.28
N GLN A 60 72.51 -7.30 -20.80
CA GLN A 60 72.42 -6.73 -22.19
C GLN A 60 72.58 -7.60 -23.48
N PRO A 61 72.53 -7.04 -24.74
CA PRO A 61 71.80 -5.87 -25.33
C PRO A 61 71.37 -6.01 -26.84
N GLN A 62 70.77 -4.92 -27.40
CA GLN A 62 70.89 -4.29 -28.76
C GLN A 62 69.51 -3.89 -29.33
N SER A 63 69.24 -2.75 -30.00
CA SER A 63 69.96 -1.50 -30.33
C SER A 63 69.02 -0.53 -31.11
N GLN A 64 69.18 0.80 -30.90
CA GLN A 64 69.03 1.94 -31.86
C GLN A 64 67.61 2.30 -32.44
N THR A 65 67.17 3.55 -32.67
CA THR A 65 67.79 4.91 -32.77
C THR A 65 66.71 6.03 -32.80
N GLN A 66 67.01 7.16 -32.13
CA GLN A 66 66.79 8.62 -32.43
C GLN A 66 65.65 9.07 -33.41
N SER A 67 64.86 10.14 -33.17
CA SER A 67 65.28 11.53 -32.96
C SER A 67 64.09 12.49 -32.62
N GLN A 68 64.41 13.55 -31.87
CA GLN A 68 63.63 14.76 -31.46
C GLN A 68 63.49 15.81 -32.61
N PRO A 69 62.99 17.08 -32.46
CA PRO A 69 62.65 17.88 -31.25
C PRO A 69 61.40 18.84 -31.30
N ASN A 70 61.09 19.43 -30.11
CA ASN A 70 60.64 20.80 -29.72
C ASN A 70 59.87 21.70 -30.73
N SER A 71 58.94 22.61 -30.38
CA SER A 71 58.73 23.48 -29.22
C SER A 71 57.33 24.16 -29.29
N ARG A 72 56.79 24.63 -28.15
CA ARG A 72 55.70 25.65 -28.02
C ARG A 72 56.22 27.07 -28.42
N PRO A 73 55.46 28.21 -28.40
CA PRO A 73 54.09 28.50 -27.92
C PRO A 73 53.24 29.52 -28.75
N ASP A 74 52.02 29.78 -28.24
CA ASP A 74 51.22 31.04 -28.22
C ASP A 74 50.58 31.72 -29.46
N SER A 75 49.31 32.10 -29.24
CA SER A 75 48.66 33.40 -29.53
C SER A 75 47.46 33.46 -30.52
N ARG A 76 46.29 33.76 -29.91
CA ARG A 76 45.26 34.78 -30.22
C ARG A 76 44.71 35.02 -31.66
N ALA A 77 43.37 35.14 -31.66
CA ALA A 77 42.52 36.18 -32.28
C ALA A 77 41.79 35.91 -33.61
N ASN A 78 40.46 35.82 -33.47
CA ASN A 78 39.37 36.56 -34.14
C ASN A 78 39.36 36.86 -35.67
N SER A 79 38.14 36.71 -36.18
CA SER A 79 37.38 37.55 -37.16
C SER A 79 37.08 36.82 -38.47
N GLN A 80 35.85 36.32 -38.66
CA GLN A 80 34.67 36.99 -39.23
C GLN A 80 34.70 37.18 -40.76
N SER A 81 33.59 36.72 -41.35
CA SER A 81 32.90 37.22 -42.54
C SER A 81 33.32 36.68 -43.91
N ALA A 82 32.40 35.94 -44.56
CA ALA A 82 31.79 36.32 -45.83
C ALA A 82 30.79 35.23 -46.29
N ALA A 83 29.51 35.58 -46.39
CA ALA A 83 28.59 35.00 -47.37
C ALA A 83 28.80 35.77 -48.70
N PRO A 84 28.47 35.22 -49.90
CA PRO A 84 27.07 35.14 -50.32
C PRO A 84 26.65 33.99 -51.27
N SER A 85 25.32 33.80 -51.32
CA SER A 85 24.42 33.46 -52.45
C SER A 85 24.52 32.13 -53.22
N ASN A 86 23.52 31.29 -52.94
CA ASN A 86 22.52 30.66 -53.83
C ASN A 86 22.91 30.10 -55.21
N THR A 87 22.72 28.79 -55.34
CA THR A 87 22.10 28.14 -56.50
C THR A 87 21.20 26.98 -56.03
N GLU A 88 19.96 26.97 -56.51
CA GLU A 88 18.93 25.95 -56.28
C GLU A 88 19.25 24.66 -57.05
N GLN A 89 18.98 23.47 -56.47
CA GLN A 89 18.06 22.46 -57.04
C GLN A 89 17.95 21.16 -56.22
N SER A 90 16.67 20.79 -56.01
CA SER A 90 16.04 19.46 -55.90
C SER A 90 16.34 18.49 -54.76
N ASP A 91 15.35 18.44 -53.84
CA ASP A 91 14.65 17.26 -53.28
C ASP A 91 15.41 15.95 -53.03
N GLY A 92 15.62 15.70 -51.73
CA GLY A 92 15.72 14.36 -51.14
C GLY A 92 15.11 14.38 -49.74
N LEU A 93 13.91 13.78 -49.61
CA LEU A 93 13.19 13.55 -48.35
C LEU A 93 14.11 12.87 -47.32
N THR A 94 14.71 13.66 -46.43
CA THR A 94 15.56 13.17 -45.35
C THR A 94 14.71 12.84 -44.14
N ARG A 95 14.77 11.56 -43.75
CA ARG A 95 14.21 11.00 -42.52
C ARG A 95 14.55 11.89 -41.33
N THR A 96 13.54 12.28 -40.56
CA THR A 96 13.72 12.97 -39.28
C THR A 96 14.55 12.08 -38.36
N PRO A 97 15.66 12.58 -37.76
CA PRO A 97 16.45 11.77 -36.85
C PRO A 97 15.62 11.42 -35.61
N SER A 98 15.77 10.19 -35.14
CA SER A 98 15.20 9.72 -33.87
C SER A 98 15.55 10.70 -32.74
N PRO A 99 14.60 11.07 -31.87
CA PRO A 99 14.87 12.03 -30.82
C PRO A 99 15.97 11.51 -29.89
N THR A 100 17.05 12.27 -29.79
CA THR A 100 18.10 12.04 -28.79
C THR A 100 17.56 12.35 -27.41
N PHE A 101 17.53 11.32 -26.55
CA PHE A 101 17.08 11.42 -25.17
C PHE A 101 18.06 12.29 -24.36
N PRO A 102 17.60 13.38 -23.71
CA PRO A 102 18.43 14.05 -22.70
C PRO A 102 18.60 13.11 -21.49
N SER A 103 19.74 13.21 -20.81
CA SER A 103 19.97 12.50 -19.55
C SER A 103 18.97 12.99 -18.51
N LEU A 104 17.97 12.17 -18.22
CA LEU A 104 17.09 12.40 -17.07
C LEU A 104 17.95 12.27 -15.82
N THR A 105 18.08 13.35 -15.06
CA THR A 105 18.61 13.30 -13.70
C THR A 105 17.72 12.31 -12.94
N GLY A 106 18.26 11.18 -12.50
CA GLY A 106 17.52 10.07 -11.87
C GLY A 106 16.88 10.37 -10.51
N GLN A 107 16.46 11.62 -10.28
CA GLN A 107 15.71 12.06 -9.12
C GLN A 107 14.29 12.39 -9.56
N VAL A 108 13.31 11.68 -8.98
CA VAL A 108 11.91 12.10 -9.04
C VAL A 108 11.81 13.38 -8.19
N PRO A 109 11.29 14.51 -8.72
CA PRO A 109 11.14 15.74 -7.95
C PRO A 109 10.19 15.53 -6.78
N ASP A 110 10.50 16.10 -5.62
CA ASP A 110 9.52 16.25 -4.54
C ASP A 110 8.46 17.26 -4.98
N PHE A 111 7.23 16.80 -5.17
CA PHE A 111 6.12 17.67 -5.58
C PHE A 111 5.49 18.36 -4.37
N ASN A 112 5.06 19.61 -4.53
CA ASN A 112 4.25 20.27 -3.52
C ASN A 112 2.88 19.58 -3.38
N GLN A 113 2.30 19.59 -2.18
CA GLN A 113 1.00 18.99 -1.87
C GLN A 113 -0.12 19.56 -2.75
N ASP A 114 -0.03 20.82 -3.16
CA ASP A 114 -1.00 21.48 -4.03
C ASP A 114 -0.61 21.47 -5.52
N ALA A 115 0.53 20.90 -5.90
CA ALA A 115 1.01 20.90 -7.28
C ALA A 115 0.01 20.20 -8.21
N SER A 116 -0.38 20.85 -9.31
CA SER A 116 -1.27 20.28 -10.31
C SER A 116 -0.67 19.04 -10.98
N MET A 117 -1.53 18.10 -11.39
CA MET A 117 -1.10 16.96 -12.21
C MET A 117 -1.58 17.12 -13.66
N MET A 118 -0.84 16.52 -14.58
CA MET A 118 -1.23 16.39 -16.00
C MET A 118 -1.45 14.92 -16.35
N LEU A 119 -2.61 14.59 -16.92
CA LEU A 119 -2.90 13.29 -17.51
C LEU A 119 -2.76 13.37 -19.03
N VAL A 120 -1.83 12.58 -19.58
CA VAL A 120 -1.59 12.47 -21.02
C VAL A 120 -1.83 11.05 -21.53
N GLY A 121 -1.91 10.88 -22.85
CA GLY A 121 -2.13 9.57 -23.47
C GLY A 121 -3.15 9.64 -24.60
N MET A 122 -3.35 8.51 -25.28
CA MET A 122 -4.27 8.42 -26.41
C MET A 122 -5.75 8.67 -26.02
N ARG A 123 -6.55 9.15 -26.98
CA ARG A 123 -8.02 9.21 -26.83
C ARG A 123 -8.54 7.77 -26.59
N GLY A 124 -9.45 7.60 -25.63
CA GLY A 124 -9.96 6.28 -25.20
C GLY A 124 -9.18 5.60 -24.07
N ALA A 125 -8.02 6.13 -23.67
CA ALA A 125 -7.23 5.58 -22.55
C ALA A 125 -7.91 5.73 -21.17
N GLY A 126 -8.97 6.53 -21.04
CA GLY A 126 -9.73 6.73 -19.79
C GLY A 126 -9.32 7.95 -18.97
N LYS A 127 -8.54 8.88 -19.54
CA LYS A 127 -8.02 10.08 -18.86
C LYS A 127 -9.09 10.92 -18.17
N SER A 128 -10.20 11.23 -18.86
CA SER A 128 -11.26 12.07 -18.31
C SER A 128 -11.95 11.40 -17.12
N THR A 129 -12.15 10.08 -17.15
CA THR A 129 -12.72 9.31 -16.03
C THR A 129 -11.78 9.35 -14.82
N LEU A 130 -10.49 9.10 -15.02
CA LEU A 130 -9.48 9.17 -13.97
C LEU A 130 -9.35 10.59 -13.38
N ALA A 131 -9.47 11.62 -14.23
CA ALA A 131 -9.46 13.01 -13.80
C ALA A 131 -10.63 13.33 -12.86
N VAL A 132 -11.83 12.82 -13.15
CA VAL A 132 -13.01 13.00 -12.28
C VAL A 132 -12.83 12.29 -10.94
N MET A 133 -12.30 11.06 -10.95
CA MET A 133 -11.99 10.31 -9.74
C MET A 133 -11.00 11.05 -8.83
N ALA A 134 -9.87 11.51 -9.41
CA ALA A 134 -8.88 12.28 -8.67
C ALA A 134 -9.39 13.66 -8.23
N SER A 135 -10.23 14.31 -9.04
CA SER A 135 -10.86 15.59 -8.70
C SER A 135 -11.74 15.48 -7.45
N SER A 136 -12.56 14.44 -7.40
CA SER A 136 -13.41 14.13 -6.25
C SER A 136 -12.57 13.84 -5.00
N ALA A 137 -11.53 13.01 -5.13
CA ALA A 137 -10.73 12.57 -3.99
C ALA A 137 -9.76 13.63 -3.44
N MET A 138 -9.29 14.55 -4.28
CA MET A 138 -8.29 15.57 -3.91
C MET A 138 -8.88 16.99 -3.83
N GLU A 139 -10.18 17.15 -4.07
CA GLU A 139 -10.88 18.44 -4.14
C GLU A 139 -10.26 19.43 -5.16
N ARG A 140 -9.85 18.91 -6.32
CA ARG A 140 -9.16 19.69 -7.37
C ARG A 140 -10.03 19.94 -8.58
N LYS A 141 -9.80 21.06 -9.28
CA LYS A 141 -10.54 21.39 -10.50
C LYS A 141 -9.99 20.66 -11.73
N VAL A 142 -10.86 20.04 -12.52
CA VAL A 142 -10.46 19.45 -13.81
C VAL A 142 -10.45 20.52 -14.90
N ILE A 143 -9.36 20.57 -15.66
CA ILE A 143 -9.20 21.42 -16.85
C ILE A 143 -8.88 20.53 -18.05
N ASP A 144 -9.87 20.32 -18.91
CA ASP A 144 -9.68 19.62 -20.18
C ASP A 144 -9.19 20.62 -21.25
N LEU A 145 -8.07 20.30 -21.90
CA LEU A 145 -7.47 21.18 -22.88
C LEU A 145 -8.23 21.23 -24.21
N GLU A 146 -9.02 20.21 -24.55
CA GLU A 146 -9.80 20.22 -25.80
C GLU A 146 -10.96 21.24 -25.74
N PRO A 147 -11.83 21.27 -24.71
CA PRO A 147 -12.79 22.36 -24.54
C PRO A 147 -12.14 23.72 -24.29
N THR A 148 -10.93 23.76 -23.74
CA THR A 148 -10.19 25.02 -23.56
C THR A 148 -9.69 25.58 -24.89
N PHE A 149 -9.19 24.71 -25.78
CA PHE A 149 -8.85 25.07 -27.15
C PHE A 149 -10.08 25.55 -27.91
N GLN A 150 -11.20 24.82 -27.82
CA GLN A 150 -12.44 25.21 -28.51
C GLN A 150 -12.95 26.58 -28.06
N ARG A 151 -12.90 26.89 -26.75
CA ARG A 151 -13.26 28.22 -26.26
C ARG A 151 -12.32 29.33 -26.73
N ALA A 152 -11.04 29.03 -26.91
CA ALA A 152 -10.04 29.99 -27.36
C ALA A 152 -10.10 30.27 -28.87
N MET A 153 -10.41 29.25 -29.67
CA MET A 153 -10.33 29.30 -31.14
C MET A 153 -11.70 29.28 -31.83
N GLY A 154 -12.80 29.10 -31.09
CA GLY A 154 -14.16 28.94 -31.63
C GLY A 154 -14.46 27.54 -32.21
N LEU A 155 -13.44 26.74 -32.53
CA LEU A 155 -13.53 25.43 -33.18
C LEU A 155 -12.79 24.35 -32.37
N SER A 156 -13.24 23.09 -32.46
CA SER A 156 -12.47 21.98 -31.90
C SER A 156 -11.10 21.85 -32.59
N SER A 157 -10.11 21.23 -31.95
CA SER A 157 -8.78 21.09 -32.57
C SER A 157 -8.80 20.29 -33.87
N ALA A 158 -9.73 19.34 -34.00
CA ALA A 158 -9.93 18.56 -35.22
C ALA A 158 -10.51 19.41 -36.36
N GLN A 159 -11.52 20.23 -36.09
CA GLN A 159 -12.11 21.14 -37.07
C GLN A 159 -11.12 22.25 -37.45
N TYR A 160 -10.46 22.86 -36.47
CA TYR A 160 -9.43 23.88 -36.69
C TYR A 160 -8.28 23.35 -37.56
N LYS A 161 -7.86 22.10 -37.34
CA LYS A 161 -6.85 21.44 -38.18
C LYS A 161 -7.32 21.22 -39.62
N ALA A 162 -8.60 20.90 -39.82
CA ALA A 162 -9.17 20.72 -41.16
C ALA A 162 -9.28 22.06 -41.90
N GLU A 163 -9.59 23.15 -41.21
CA GLU A 163 -9.78 24.49 -41.80
C GLU A 163 -8.47 25.26 -42.02
N HIS A 164 -7.55 25.23 -41.04
CA HIS A 164 -6.33 26.05 -41.02
C HIS A 164 -5.03 25.25 -41.24
N GLY A 165 -5.14 23.93 -41.43
CA GLY A 165 -4.01 23.04 -41.59
C GLY A 165 -3.36 22.60 -40.27
N SER A 166 -2.50 21.58 -40.37
CA SER A 166 -1.85 20.95 -39.22
C SER A 166 -0.85 21.87 -38.52
N ALA A 167 -0.01 22.58 -39.26
CA ALA A 167 1.04 23.43 -38.69
C ALA A 167 0.49 24.53 -37.78
N GLU A 168 -0.56 25.23 -38.23
CA GLU A 168 -1.18 26.30 -37.42
C GLU A 168 -1.95 25.70 -36.23
N CYS A 169 -2.66 24.59 -36.40
CA CYS A 169 -3.31 23.91 -35.28
C CYS A 169 -2.30 23.53 -34.18
N TYR A 170 -1.15 22.95 -34.55
CA TYR A 170 -0.10 22.54 -33.61
C TYR A 170 0.49 23.74 -32.86
N LYS A 171 0.70 24.86 -33.54
CA LYS A 171 1.15 26.12 -32.92
C LYS A 171 0.15 26.62 -31.89
N GLN A 172 -1.14 26.56 -32.20
CA GLN A 172 -2.20 27.02 -31.30
C GLN A 172 -2.41 26.06 -30.12
N GLN A 173 -2.31 24.75 -30.33
CA GLN A 173 -2.33 23.75 -29.24
C GLN A 173 -1.20 24.01 -28.24
N ALA A 174 0.02 24.25 -28.73
CA ALA A 174 1.15 24.60 -27.88
C ALA A 174 0.93 25.90 -27.09
N LYS A 175 0.34 26.92 -27.72
CA LYS A 175 0.01 28.19 -27.06
C LYS A 175 -1.05 28.01 -25.96
N VAL A 176 -2.09 27.23 -26.23
CA VAL A 176 -3.15 26.91 -25.25
C VAL A 176 -2.56 26.11 -24.08
N LEU A 177 -1.74 25.09 -24.36
CA LEU A 177 -1.06 24.31 -23.31
C LEU A 177 -0.18 25.20 -22.45
N GLN A 178 0.69 26.03 -23.04
CA GLN A 178 1.56 26.93 -22.30
C GLN A 178 0.77 27.87 -21.37
N GLY A 179 -0.31 28.46 -21.88
CA GLY A 179 -1.19 29.31 -21.07
C GLY A 179 -1.92 28.55 -19.96
N ALA A 180 -2.28 27.28 -20.18
CA ALA A 180 -2.90 26.45 -19.15
C ALA A 180 -1.90 26.06 -18.05
N LEU A 181 -0.67 25.65 -18.41
CA LEU A 181 0.37 25.29 -17.46
C LEU A 181 0.75 26.48 -16.55
N GLN A 182 0.78 27.70 -17.08
CA GLN A 182 1.07 28.91 -16.30
C GLN A 182 -0.06 29.33 -15.35
N ARG A 183 -1.33 29.18 -15.76
CA ARG A 183 -2.49 29.61 -14.96
C ARG A 183 -2.95 28.58 -13.94
N HIS A 184 -2.63 27.30 -14.16
CA HIS A 184 -3.19 26.18 -13.41
C HIS A 184 -2.08 25.27 -12.87
N SER A 185 -0.98 25.85 -12.40
CA SER A 185 0.15 25.12 -11.80
C SER A 185 -0.18 24.50 -10.44
N THR A 186 -1.18 25.01 -9.72
CA THR A 186 -1.65 24.45 -8.43
C THR A 186 -3.15 24.16 -8.43
N GLY A 187 -3.57 23.21 -7.59
CA GLY A 187 -4.98 22.89 -7.31
C GLY A 187 -5.79 22.32 -8.47
N CYS A 188 -5.14 21.91 -9.58
CA CYS A 188 -5.82 21.47 -10.79
C CYS A 188 -5.39 20.07 -11.26
N ILE A 189 -6.24 19.49 -12.11
CA ILE A 189 -5.96 18.27 -12.89
C ILE A 189 -6.13 18.62 -14.36
N LEU A 190 -5.03 18.64 -15.09
CA LEU A 190 -4.98 18.97 -16.51
C LEU A 190 -5.12 17.69 -17.35
N VAL A 191 -5.92 17.72 -18.41
CA VAL A 191 -6.08 16.58 -19.33
C VAL A 191 -5.66 16.98 -20.75
N CYS A 192 -4.68 16.26 -21.31
CA CYS A 192 -4.12 16.53 -22.64
C CYS A 192 -4.06 15.24 -23.48
N SER A 193 -4.38 15.33 -24.77
CA SER A 193 -4.23 14.20 -25.72
C SER A 193 -3.30 14.54 -26.90
N TRP A 194 -2.59 15.66 -26.81
CA TRP A 194 -1.75 16.22 -27.87
C TRP A 194 -0.31 15.67 -27.77
N MET A 195 0.38 15.54 -28.91
CA MET A 195 1.66 14.81 -29.04
C MET A 195 2.71 15.56 -29.88
N GLU A 196 2.43 16.78 -30.28
CA GLU A 196 3.26 17.58 -31.19
C GLU A 196 4.59 17.98 -30.53
N SER A 197 5.64 18.22 -31.32
CA SER A 197 7.00 18.44 -30.79
C SER A 197 7.10 19.58 -29.76
N ARG A 198 6.42 20.71 -29.97
CA ARG A 198 6.39 21.81 -29.00
C ARG A 198 5.61 21.45 -27.74
N VAL A 199 4.55 20.65 -27.86
CA VAL A 199 3.80 20.09 -26.72
C VAL A 199 4.70 19.17 -25.90
N GLN A 200 5.44 18.25 -26.55
CA GLN A 200 6.40 17.37 -25.88
C GLN A 200 7.45 18.16 -25.07
N SER A 201 7.95 19.27 -25.60
CA SER A 201 8.90 20.13 -24.88
C SER A 201 8.28 20.80 -23.65
N LEU A 202 7.04 21.29 -23.76
CA LEU A 202 6.31 21.87 -22.61
C LEU A 202 5.99 20.83 -21.55
N LEU A 203 5.64 19.60 -21.94
CA LEU A 203 5.40 18.49 -21.02
C LEU A 203 6.68 18.09 -20.27
N ARG A 204 7.83 18.03 -20.95
CA ARG A 204 9.14 17.79 -20.31
C ARG A 204 9.49 18.87 -19.29
N GLU A 205 9.29 20.13 -19.65
CA GLU A 205 9.53 21.25 -18.74
C GLU A 205 8.63 21.15 -17.50
N PHE A 206 7.34 20.87 -17.70
CA PHE A 206 6.39 20.72 -16.59
C PHE A 206 6.70 19.50 -15.70
N ALA A 207 7.13 18.38 -16.29
CA ALA A 207 7.51 17.15 -15.58
C ALA A 207 8.70 17.31 -14.62
N SER A 208 9.49 18.38 -14.76
CA SER A 208 10.58 18.70 -13.84
C SER A 208 10.09 19.16 -12.45
N THR A 209 8.85 19.61 -12.35
CA THR A 209 8.27 20.20 -11.13
C THR A 209 6.87 19.70 -10.79
N HIS A 210 6.23 18.95 -11.69
CA HIS A 210 4.86 18.48 -11.54
C HIS A 210 4.70 17.02 -12.01
N PRO A 211 3.73 16.28 -11.48
CA PRO A 211 3.39 14.96 -11.99
C PRO A 211 2.79 15.04 -13.40
N VAL A 212 3.43 14.39 -14.37
CA VAL A 212 2.91 14.21 -15.73
C VAL A 212 2.79 12.71 -15.99
N ILE A 213 1.56 12.23 -15.99
CA ILE A 213 1.22 10.82 -15.94
C ILE A 213 0.73 10.38 -17.33
N HIS A 214 1.46 9.47 -17.95
CA HIS A 214 1.04 8.81 -19.17
C HIS A 214 0.05 7.68 -18.85
N ILE A 215 -1.21 7.82 -19.33
CA ILE A 215 -2.26 6.80 -19.15
C ILE A 215 -2.24 5.83 -20.33
N VAL A 216 -1.92 4.57 -20.03
CA VAL A 216 -1.84 3.45 -20.97
C VAL A 216 -3.04 2.52 -20.79
N ARG A 217 -3.52 1.91 -21.88
CA ARG A 217 -4.64 0.95 -21.86
C ARG A 217 -4.45 -0.10 -22.96
N ASP A 218 -5.04 -1.29 -22.79
CA ASP A 218 -5.00 -2.35 -23.81
C ASP A 218 -5.46 -1.86 -25.19
N ALA A 219 -4.76 -2.32 -26.23
CA ALA A 219 -5.04 -1.94 -27.61
C ALA A 219 -6.49 -2.26 -28.03
N GLU A 220 -7.02 -3.41 -27.61
CA GLU A 220 -8.40 -3.83 -27.87
C GLU A 220 -9.42 -2.86 -27.25
N ALA A 221 -9.17 -2.39 -26.04
CA ALA A 221 -10.08 -1.44 -25.39
C ALA A 221 -10.05 -0.05 -26.04
N ILE A 222 -8.87 0.40 -26.48
CA ILE A 222 -8.74 1.64 -27.26
C ILE A 222 -9.43 1.49 -28.63
N GLN A 223 -9.27 0.34 -29.27
CA GLN A 223 -9.91 0.02 -30.55
C GLN A 223 -11.43 0.06 -30.46
N ASN A 224 -12.00 -0.62 -29.45
CA ASN A 224 -13.45 -0.63 -29.22
C ASN A 224 -14.00 0.77 -28.97
N HIS A 225 -13.23 1.62 -28.28
CA HIS A 225 -13.60 3.02 -28.06
C HIS A 225 -13.52 3.88 -29.33
N LEU A 226 -12.47 3.71 -30.15
CA LEU A 226 -12.24 4.47 -31.38
C LEU A 226 -12.99 3.91 -32.61
N LYS A 227 -13.66 2.76 -32.47
CA LYS A 227 -14.38 2.05 -33.55
C LYS A 227 -13.52 1.74 -34.79
N PHE A 228 -12.23 1.49 -34.59
CA PHE A 228 -11.26 1.26 -35.66
C PHE A 228 -11.17 -0.25 -36.02
N ARG A 229 -11.02 -0.60 -37.30
CA ARG A 229 -11.13 -2.02 -37.76
C ARG A 229 -9.80 -2.79 -37.89
N ASP A 230 -8.65 -2.11 -37.93
CA ASP A 230 -7.35 -2.74 -38.21
C ASP A 230 -6.44 -2.81 -36.96
N ASN A 231 -6.25 -4.04 -36.45
CA ASN A 231 -5.50 -4.33 -35.24
C ASN A 231 -4.00 -4.00 -35.35
N ALA A 232 -3.39 -4.25 -36.50
CA ALA A 232 -1.95 -4.08 -36.68
C ALA A 232 -1.57 -2.60 -36.68
N LYS A 233 -2.37 -1.77 -37.37
CA LYS A 233 -2.18 -0.32 -37.38
C LYS A 233 -2.34 0.31 -36.00
N ILE A 234 -3.33 -0.12 -35.21
CA ILE A 234 -3.51 0.39 -33.84
C ILE A 234 -2.32 0.03 -32.96
N ARG A 235 -1.85 -1.23 -33.00
CA ARG A 235 -0.68 -1.64 -32.21
C ARG A 235 0.56 -0.82 -32.55
N ASN A 236 0.80 -0.57 -33.83
CA ASN A 236 1.94 0.23 -34.27
C ASN A 236 1.79 1.70 -33.83
N LEU A 237 0.60 2.29 -34.00
CA LEU A 237 0.30 3.64 -33.53
C LEU A 237 0.49 3.78 -32.01
N LEU A 238 0.06 2.79 -31.23
CA LEU A 238 0.25 2.76 -29.78
C LEU A 238 1.74 2.63 -29.42
N GLY A 239 2.50 1.79 -30.13
CA GLY A 239 3.95 1.69 -29.93
C GLY A 239 4.65 3.04 -30.10
N VAL A 240 4.39 3.74 -31.20
CA VAL A 240 4.94 5.07 -31.48
C VAL A 240 4.48 6.11 -30.45
N SER A 241 3.18 6.14 -30.13
CA SER A 241 2.61 7.06 -29.16
C SER A 241 3.19 6.86 -27.76
N ASN A 242 3.34 5.60 -27.32
CA ASN A 242 3.92 5.26 -26.03
C ASN A 242 5.38 5.71 -25.94
N ALA A 243 6.18 5.51 -26.99
CA ALA A 243 7.55 5.97 -27.03
C ALA A 243 7.63 7.51 -26.91
N ILE A 244 6.76 8.23 -27.62
CA ILE A 244 6.69 9.70 -27.54
C ILE A 244 6.32 10.16 -26.13
N PHE A 245 5.24 9.63 -25.54
CA PHE A 245 4.82 10.04 -24.20
C PHE A 245 5.86 9.69 -23.13
N ARG A 246 6.51 8.53 -23.21
CA ARG A 246 7.59 8.16 -22.27
C ARG A 246 8.75 9.14 -22.31
N SER A 247 9.05 9.71 -23.48
CA SER A 247 10.10 10.74 -23.62
C SER A 247 9.76 12.09 -22.98
N CYS A 248 8.48 12.36 -22.68
CA CYS A 248 8.01 13.67 -22.22
C CYS A 248 7.18 13.66 -20.93
N THR A 249 7.15 12.54 -20.22
CA THR A 249 6.44 12.36 -18.94
C THR A 249 7.37 11.80 -17.89
N ASN A 250 7.05 11.92 -16.60
CA ASN A 250 7.84 11.34 -15.50
C ASN A 250 7.17 10.08 -14.92
N PHE A 251 5.88 9.86 -15.16
CA PHE A 251 5.14 8.71 -14.67
C PHE A 251 4.31 8.01 -15.75
N GLU A 252 4.00 6.74 -15.52
CA GLU A 252 3.13 5.94 -16.39
C GLU A 252 2.17 5.09 -15.55
N PHE A 253 0.89 5.07 -15.93
CA PHE A 253 -0.17 4.33 -15.24
C PHE A 253 -0.95 3.47 -16.25
N PHE A 254 -1.08 2.18 -15.96
CA PHE A 254 -1.85 1.26 -16.78
C PHE A 254 -3.31 1.18 -16.30
N ASN A 255 -4.21 1.74 -17.07
CA ASN A 255 -5.65 1.65 -16.85
C ASN A 255 -6.17 0.29 -17.32
N VAL A 256 -6.14 -0.69 -16.42
CA VAL A 256 -6.64 -2.05 -16.68
C VAL A 256 -8.09 -1.98 -17.13
N SER A 257 -8.39 -2.58 -18.28
CA SER A 257 -9.77 -2.64 -18.77
C SER A 257 -10.57 -3.68 -18.00
N GLU A 258 -11.85 -3.41 -17.78
CA GLU A 258 -12.76 -4.44 -17.29
C GLU A 258 -12.98 -5.44 -18.41
N LYS A 259 -12.38 -6.62 -18.30
CA LYS A 259 -12.80 -7.75 -19.13
C LYS A 259 -14.16 -8.15 -18.60
N ALA A 260 -15.20 -8.10 -19.44
CA ALA A 260 -16.38 -8.89 -19.22
C ALA A 260 -15.88 -10.35 -19.14
N THR A 261 -15.74 -10.89 -17.94
CA THR A 261 -15.24 -12.26 -17.72
C THR A 261 -16.07 -13.21 -18.59
N LYS A 262 -15.50 -14.28 -19.16
CA LYS A 262 -16.31 -15.27 -19.91
C LYS A 262 -17.47 -15.83 -19.08
N SER A 263 -17.37 -15.77 -17.75
CA SER A 263 -18.49 -16.04 -16.86
C SER A 263 -19.58 -14.97 -16.94
N SER A 264 -19.29 -13.67 -17.12
CA SER A 264 -20.29 -12.60 -17.28
C SER A 264 -21.20 -12.77 -18.51
N LEU A 265 -20.69 -13.29 -19.63
CA LEU A 265 -21.49 -13.56 -20.84
C LEU A 265 -22.37 -14.81 -20.71
N ALA A 266 -21.95 -15.81 -19.92
CA ALA A 266 -22.80 -16.93 -19.52
C ALA A 266 -23.74 -16.59 -18.34
N ARG A 267 -23.43 -15.55 -17.55
CA ARG A 267 -24.20 -15.05 -16.40
C ARG A 267 -25.32 -14.09 -16.79
N ALA A 268 -25.24 -13.45 -17.96
CA ALA A 268 -26.28 -12.55 -18.47
C ALA A 268 -27.59 -13.28 -18.81
N SER A 269 -27.57 -14.61 -18.98
CA SER A 269 -28.76 -15.41 -19.27
C SER A 269 -29.49 -15.95 -18.02
N MET A 270 -28.93 -15.79 -16.80
CA MET A 270 -29.49 -16.43 -15.59
C MET A 270 -29.49 -15.58 -14.29
N SER A 271 -29.36 -14.24 -14.35
CA SER A 271 -29.48 -13.37 -13.16
C SER A 271 -30.07 -12.00 -13.49
N GLU A 272 -31.18 -11.63 -12.84
CA GLU A 272 -31.78 -10.28 -12.86
C GLU A 272 -30.97 -9.21 -12.10
N ARG A 273 -29.78 -9.53 -11.56
CA ARG A 273 -28.99 -8.56 -10.79
C ARG A 273 -27.54 -8.55 -11.28
N SER A 274 -27.30 -7.74 -12.31
CA SER A 274 -25.96 -7.21 -12.58
C SER A 274 -25.63 -6.17 -11.50
N PRO A 275 -24.42 -6.19 -10.89
CA PRO A 275 -24.04 -5.14 -9.95
C PRO A 275 -24.15 -3.77 -10.64
N ALA A 276 -24.59 -2.76 -9.88
CA ALA A 276 -24.80 -1.45 -10.45
C ALA A 276 -23.51 -0.92 -11.12
N PRO A 277 -23.58 -0.34 -12.33
CA PRO A 277 -22.41 0.06 -13.14
C PRO A 277 -21.41 1.02 -12.48
N TYR A 278 -21.69 1.55 -11.29
CA TYR A 278 -20.75 2.38 -10.54
C TYR A 278 -19.82 1.58 -9.61
N LEU A 279 -20.15 0.32 -9.26
CA LEU A 279 -19.30 -0.50 -8.39
C LEU A 279 -18.01 -0.93 -9.09
N THR A 280 -18.08 -1.15 -10.39
CA THR A 280 -16.93 -1.43 -11.27
C THR A 280 -15.92 -0.28 -11.31
N LEU A 281 -16.41 0.96 -11.41
CA LEU A 281 -15.58 2.16 -11.37
C LEU A 281 -14.79 2.32 -10.07
N LYS A 282 -15.23 1.73 -8.95
CA LYS A 282 -14.49 1.82 -7.67
C LYS A 282 -13.15 1.11 -7.68
N HIS A 283 -12.99 0.05 -8.46
CA HIS A 283 -11.69 -0.63 -8.57
C HIS A 283 -10.67 0.24 -9.27
N VAL A 284 -11.11 0.88 -10.36
CA VAL A 284 -10.30 1.82 -11.13
C VAL A 284 -9.94 3.03 -10.27
N GLU A 285 -10.91 3.58 -9.54
CA GLU A 285 -10.69 4.68 -8.60
C GLU A 285 -9.63 4.31 -7.55
N ARG A 286 -9.81 3.21 -6.80
CA ARG A 286 -8.86 2.79 -5.77
C ARG A 286 -7.46 2.53 -6.32
N HIS A 287 -7.37 1.82 -7.46
CA HIS A 287 -6.10 1.54 -8.12
C HIS A 287 -5.36 2.85 -8.46
N PHE A 288 -6.08 3.82 -9.03
CA PHE A 288 -5.49 5.11 -9.41
C PHE A 288 -5.14 5.97 -8.19
N LEU A 289 -6.00 6.04 -7.18
CA LEU A 289 -5.72 6.79 -5.94
C LEU A 289 -4.54 6.18 -5.15
N LYS A 290 -4.38 4.86 -5.16
CA LYS A 290 -3.20 4.20 -4.56
C LYS A 290 -1.92 4.60 -5.30
N PHE A 291 -1.95 4.61 -6.63
CA PHE A 291 -0.83 5.11 -7.43
C PHE A 291 -0.52 6.58 -7.10
N LEU A 292 -1.55 7.45 -7.04
CA LEU A 292 -1.37 8.85 -6.69
C LEU A 292 -0.80 9.03 -5.27
N SER A 293 -1.19 8.18 -4.31
CA SER A 293 -0.68 8.22 -2.93
C SER A 293 0.82 7.89 -2.79
N ILE A 294 1.41 7.26 -3.80
CA ILE A 294 2.85 6.93 -3.83
C ILE A 294 3.64 8.08 -4.45
N ILE A 295 3.09 8.76 -5.46
CA ILE A 295 3.81 9.85 -6.16
C ILE A 295 3.64 11.21 -5.49
N TYR A 296 2.57 11.43 -4.71
CA TYR A 296 2.36 12.67 -3.95
C TYR A 296 2.80 12.52 -2.49
N PRO A 297 3.16 13.64 -1.81
CA PRO A 297 3.40 13.62 -0.37
C PRO A 297 2.20 13.08 0.42
N ALA A 298 2.49 12.44 1.55
CA ALA A 298 1.46 11.96 2.48
C ALA A 298 0.50 13.09 2.90
N GLY A 299 -0.79 12.77 3.00
CA GLY A 299 -1.84 13.75 3.31
C GLY A 299 -2.38 14.55 2.13
N THR A 300 -1.82 14.41 0.91
CA THR A 300 -2.39 15.04 -0.30
C THR A 300 -3.78 14.49 -0.65
N ILE A 301 -4.01 13.20 -0.38
CA ILE A 301 -5.29 12.55 -0.62
C ILE A 301 -5.90 12.24 0.76
N PRO A 302 -6.95 12.96 1.20
CA PRO A 302 -7.47 12.88 2.58
C PRO A 302 -7.95 11.49 3.00
N PHE A 303 -8.28 10.64 2.03
CA PHE A 303 -9.01 9.40 2.27
C PHE A 303 -8.22 8.11 1.96
N THR A 304 -6.98 8.18 1.47
CA THR A 304 -6.24 6.96 1.07
C THR A 304 -5.69 6.13 2.22
N ASP A 305 -5.59 6.69 3.42
CA ASP A 305 -5.04 5.95 4.56
C ASP A 305 -5.97 4.82 4.96
N SER A 306 -5.54 3.60 4.67
CA SER A 306 -6.13 2.40 5.24
C SER A 306 -6.07 2.50 6.77
N ALA A 307 -7.21 2.25 7.41
CA ALA A 307 -7.32 2.18 8.86
C ALA A 307 -6.93 0.81 9.40
N PHE A 308 -6.61 -0.14 8.51
CA PHE A 308 -6.20 -1.46 8.92
C PHE A 308 -4.83 -1.40 9.63
N PRO A 309 -4.67 -2.06 10.79
CA PRO A 309 -3.51 -1.94 11.66
C PRO A 309 -2.16 -2.07 10.95
N LEU A 310 -2.00 -3.10 10.12
CA LEU A 310 -0.71 -3.37 9.48
C LEU A 310 -0.47 -2.49 8.25
N SER A 311 -1.47 -1.78 7.70
CA SER A 311 -1.26 -1.00 6.46
C SER A 311 -0.34 0.20 6.65
N ARG A 312 -0.13 0.62 7.90
CA ARG A 312 0.73 1.75 8.27
C ARG A 312 2.12 1.33 8.71
N ILE A 313 2.39 0.02 8.77
CA ILE A 313 3.68 -0.52 9.20
C ILE A 313 4.34 -1.19 7.99
N PRO A 314 5.49 -0.66 7.53
CA PRO A 314 6.23 -1.25 6.43
C PRO A 314 6.52 -2.74 6.64
N ALA A 315 6.55 -3.53 5.57
CA ALA A 315 6.74 -4.97 5.68
C ALA A 315 8.17 -5.33 6.14
N GLU A 316 9.13 -4.45 5.88
CA GLU A 316 10.53 -4.56 6.26
C GLU A 316 10.82 -4.25 7.72
N GLU A 317 9.91 -3.57 8.42
CA GLU A 317 10.00 -3.30 9.86
C GLU A 317 9.39 -4.42 10.71
N ARG A 318 8.58 -5.30 10.09
CA ARG A 318 7.89 -6.40 10.77
C ARG A 318 8.72 -7.68 10.77
N ASN A 319 8.44 -8.55 11.74
CA ASN A 319 9.12 -9.84 11.88
C ASN A 319 8.44 -10.96 11.08
N PHE A 320 9.28 -11.78 10.43
CA PHE A 320 8.96 -12.91 9.58
C PHE A 320 8.02 -12.59 8.42
N THR A 321 8.31 -11.53 7.66
CA THR A 321 7.51 -11.15 6.48
C THR A 321 7.91 -11.90 5.21
N TYR A 322 6.94 -12.09 4.31
CA TYR A 322 7.12 -12.90 3.10
C TYR A 322 6.79 -12.14 1.82
N ALA A 323 7.64 -12.29 0.79
CA ALA A 323 7.41 -11.79 -0.56
C ALA A 323 7.05 -12.96 -1.48
N THR A 324 5.78 -13.06 -1.89
CA THR A 324 5.35 -14.11 -2.84
C THR A 324 5.85 -13.78 -4.24
N SER A 325 6.55 -14.72 -4.87
CA SER A 325 7.24 -14.49 -6.15
C SER A 325 6.41 -15.02 -7.30
N ILE A 326 5.96 -14.13 -8.19
CA ILE A 326 5.13 -14.46 -9.37
C ILE A 326 5.87 -14.00 -10.64
N PRO A 327 6.11 -14.87 -11.63
CA PRO A 327 6.66 -14.47 -12.92
C PRO A 327 5.76 -13.48 -13.66
N LEU A 328 6.34 -12.49 -14.35
CA LEU A 328 5.59 -11.53 -15.16
C LEU A 328 4.74 -12.23 -16.23
N THR A 329 5.27 -13.26 -16.88
CA THR A 329 4.58 -14.04 -17.91
C THR A 329 3.29 -14.67 -17.38
N ASP A 330 3.30 -15.15 -16.14
CA ASP A 330 2.12 -15.74 -15.51
C ASP A 330 1.03 -14.70 -15.20
N VAL A 331 1.45 -13.51 -14.76
CA VAL A 331 0.54 -12.38 -14.57
C VAL A 331 -0.12 -11.98 -15.90
N LEU A 332 0.64 -11.96 -17.00
CA LEU A 332 0.14 -11.49 -18.30
C LEU A 332 -0.76 -12.49 -19.02
N ASN A 333 -0.54 -13.79 -18.80
CA ASN A 333 -1.32 -14.86 -19.42
C ASN A 333 -2.62 -15.19 -18.67
N ASP A 334 -2.93 -14.45 -17.60
CA ASP A 334 -4.01 -14.77 -16.66
C ASP A 334 -3.92 -16.23 -16.15
N SER A 335 -2.72 -16.82 -16.10
CA SER A 335 -2.50 -18.20 -15.62
C SER A 335 -2.49 -18.29 -14.09
N VAL A 336 -2.36 -17.14 -13.43
CA VAL A 336 -2.29 -17.00 -11.97
C VAL A 336 -3.34 -16.02 -11.49
N GLU A 337 -4.25 -16.49 -10.63
CA GLU A 337 -5.11 -15.60 -9.84
C GLU A 337 -4.29 -15.02 -8.68
N VAL A 338 -3.80 -13.79 -8.84
CA VAL A 338 -2.94 -13.09 -7.87
C VAL A 338 -3.48 -13.20 -6.44
N GLU A 339 -4.79 -13.04 -6.26
CA GLU A 339 -5.48 -13.11 -4.96
C GLU A 339 -5.32 -14.46 -4.24
N GLU A 340 -5.23 -15.57 -4.98
CA GLU A 340 -5.03 -16.89 -4.39
C GLU A 340 -3.58 -17.12 -3.98
N HIS A 341 -2.64 -16.41 -4.61
CA HIS A 341 -1.20 -16.61 -4.51
C HIS A 341 -0.54 -15.71 -3.45
N VAL A 342 -1.32 -14.81 -2.83
CA VAL A 342 -0.86 -13.88 -1.78
C VAL A 342 -1.19 -14.35 -0.35
N ARG A 343 -1.70 -15.57 -0.17
CA ARG A 343 -2.06 -16.10 1.16
C ARG A 343 -0.86 -16.12 2.11
N GLY A 344 -1.01 -15.43 3.25
CA GLY A 344 0.04 -15.29 4.25
C GLY A 344 1.24 -14.45 3.81
N ALA A 345 1.24 -13.90 2.58
CA ALA A 345 2.29 -13.02 2.09
C ALA A 345 2.04 -11.57 2.53
N ASP A 346 3.12 -10.80 2.58
CA ASP A 346 3.11 -9.39 2.96
C ASP A 346 3.35 -8.47 1.77
N VAL A 347 3.98 -9.00 0.72
CA VAL A 347 4.41 -8.28 -0.48
C VAL A 347 4.30 -9.20 -1.70
N VAL A 348 3.97 -8.64 -2.87
CA VAL A 348 4.02 -9.37 -4.15
C VAL A 348 5.29 -8.99 -4.90
N GLN A 349 6.13 -9.97 -5.21
CA GLN A 349 7.29 -9.79 -6.07
C GLN A 349 6.94 -10.24 -7.49
N ILE A 350 6.91 -9.30 -8.43
CA ILE A 350 6.83 -9.58 -9.87
C ILE A 350 8.26 -9.81 -10.37
N VAL A 351 8.53 -10.99 -10.93
CA VAL A 351 9.85 -11.35 -11.44
C VAL A 351 9.87 -11.30 -12.96
N VAL A 352 10.87 -10.60 -13.50
CA VAL A 352 11.08 -10.42 -14.94
C VAL A 352 12.35 -11.17 -15.34
N HIS A 353 12.18 -12.27 -16.07
CA HIS A 353 13.28 -13.10 -16.60
C HIS A 353 13.58 -12.82 -18.07
N ASP A 354 12.63 -12.20 -18.77
CA ASP A 354 12.61 -12.02 -20.21
C ASP A 354 13.90 -11.36 -20.74
N LEU A 355 14.51 -10.43 -20.00
CA LEU A 355 15.79 -9.82 -20.38
C LEU A 355 16.92 -10.86 -20.46
N ALA A 356 17.04 -11.73 -19.47
CA ALA A 356 18.05 -12.78 -19.48
C ALA A 356 17.75 -13.84 -20.53
N ASP A 357 16.48 -14.22 -20.70
CA ASP A 357 16.08 -15.15 -21.76
C ASP A 357 16.43 -14.61 -23.15
N HIS A 358 16.13 -13.33 -23.42
CA HIS A 358 16.48 -12.67 -24.68
C HIS A 358 18.00 -12.56 -24.89
N ALA A 359 18.75 -12.31 -23.81
CA ALA A 359 20.22 -12.25 -23.87
C ALA A 359 20.83 -13.62 -24.18
N GLU A 360 20.38 -14.68 -23.50
CA GLU A 360 20.87 -16.06 -23.70
C GLU A 360 20.52 -16.60 -25.10
N GLN A 361 19.35 -16.22 -25.62
CA GLN A 361 18.90 -16.62 -26.96
C GLN A 361 19.44 -15.74 -28.09
N GLY A 362 20.12 -14.64 -27.78
CA GLY A 362 20.59 -13.67 -28.78
C GLY A 362 19.46 -12.95 -29.53
N THR A 363 18.29 -12.78 -28.89
CA THR A 363 17.09 -12.18 -29.49
C THR A 363 16.75 -10.79 -28.95
N LEU A 364 17.69 -10.15 -28.25
CA LEU A 364 17.51 -8.82 -27.68
C LEU A 364 17.53 -7.74 -28.77
N THR A 365 16.36 -7.40 -29.29
CA THR A 365 16.17 -6.30 -30.26
C THR A 365 15.53 -5.07 -29.61
N SER A 366 15.58 -3.92 -30.29
CA SER A 366 14.87 -2.71 -29.84
C SER A 366 13.35 -2.95 -29.70
N GLU A 367 12.77 -3.80 -30.54
CA GLU A 367 11.35 -4.16 -30.51
C GLU A 367 11.03 -5.07 -29.32
N ALA A 368 11.92 -6.03 -29.02
CA ALA A 368 11.81 -6.87 -27.83
C ALA A 368 11.89 -6.05 -26.54
N SER A 369 12.83 -5.10 -26.46
CA SER A 369 12.93 -4.16 -25.33
C SER A 369 11.66 -3.31 -25.16
N ALA A 370 11.15 -2.73 -26.25
CA ALA A 370 9.92 -1.93 -26.22
C ALA A 370 8.69 -2.75 -25.80
N LYS A 371 8.60 -4.01 -26.23
CA LYS A 371 7.57 -4.94 -25.80
C LYS A 371 7.70 -5.24 -24.31
N LEU A 372 8.91 -5.55 -23.83
CA LEU A 372 9.17 -5.83 -22.42
C LEU A 372 8.76 -4.66 -21.50
N LEU A 373 9.06 -3.43 -21.91
CA LEU A 373 8.59 -2.23 -21.20
C LEU A 373 7.06 -2.15 -21.10
N ALA A 374 6.35 -2.48 -22.18
CA ALA A 374 4.88 -2.50 -22.19
C ALA A 374 4.31 -3.64 -21.33
N ASP A 375 4.93 -4.82 -21.38
CA ASP A 375 4.58 -6.01 -20.61
C ASP A 375 4.76 -5.75 -19.09
N ILE A 376 5.86 -5.11 -18.68
CA ILE A 376 6.07 -4.68 -17.29
C ILE A 376 4.99 -3.67 -16.85
N THR A 377 4.71 -2.65 -17.66
CA THR A 377 3.65 -1.66 -17.38
C THR A 377 2.30 -2.34 -17.14
N LYS A 378 1.93 -3.29 -18.01
CA LYS A 378 0.69 -4.06 -17.89
C LYS A 378 0.68 -4.96 -16.66
N GLY A 379 1.75 -5.70 -16.41
CA GLY A 379 1.87 -6.62 -15.27
C GLY A 379 1.71 -5.91 -13.93
N ILE A 380 2.38 -4.77 -13.74
CA ILE A 380 2.22 -3.95 -12.53
C ILE A 380 0.77 -3.47 -12.38
N GLY A 381 0.15 -3.00 -13.46
CA GLY A 381 -1.26 -2.56 -13.44
C GLY A 381 -2.23 -3.67 -13.04
N VAL A 382 -2.02 -4.89 -13.55
CA VAL A 382 -2.85 -6.06 -13.21
C VAL A 382 -2.68 -6.46 -11.74
N VAL A 383 -1.44 -6.58 -11.25
CA VAL A 383 -1.19 -6.95 -9.84
C VAL A 383 -1.73 -5.88 -8.89
N ARG A 384 -1.44 -4.60 -9.13
CA ARG A 384 -1.89 -3.50 -8.27
C ARG A 384 -3.40 -3.36 -8.22
N ARG A 385 -4.10 -3.71 -9.31
CA ARG A 385 -5.56 -3.77 -9.33
C ARG A 385 -6.12 -4.95 -8.51
N SER A 386 -5.36 -6.04 -8.39
CA SER A 386 -5.81 -7.31 -7.82
C SER A 386 -5.43 -7.51 -6.35
N THR A 387 -4.62 -6.62 -5.76
CA THR A 387 -4.23 -6.75 -4.35
C THR A 387 -3.89 -5.40 -3.72
N ILE A 388 -4.06 -5.31 -2.40
CA ILE A 388 -3.61 -4.18 -1.58
C ILE A 388 -2.16 -4.30 -1.11
N LEU A 389 -1.51 -5.44 -1.37
CA LEU A 389 -0.13 -5.67 -0.93
C LEU A 389 0.85 -4.80 -1.73
N PRO A 390 1.93 -4.31 -1.10
CA PRO A 390 3.03 -3.66 -1.81
C PRO A 390 3.61 -4.53 -2.92
N ILE A 391 4.16 -3.89 -3.96
CA ILE A 391 4.78 -4.56 -5.10
C ILE A 391 6.31 -4.37 -5.06
N ILE A 392 7.04 -5.47 -5.18
CA ILE A 392 8.47 -5.49 -5.56
C ILE A 392 8.54 -5.84 -7.05
N LEU A 393 9.20 -5.00 -7.85
CA LEU A 393 9.65 -5.42 -9.18
C LEU A 393 11.08 -5.95 -9.12
N HIS A 394 11.27 -7.22 -9.47
CA HIS A 394 12.58 -7.86 -9.52
C HIS A 394 12.98 -8.14 -10.98
N LEU A 395 14.00 -7.41 -11.45
CA LEU A 395 14.59 -7.60 -12.78
C LEU A 395 15.81 -8.52 -12.67
N PHE A 396 15.83 -9.60 -13.45
CA PHE A 396 16.95 -10.53 -13.47
C PHE A 396 18.00 -10.12 -14.53
N ILE A 397 19.28 -10.08 -14.13
CA ILE A 397 20.42 -9.90 -15.04
C ILE A 397 21.12 -11.26 -15.19
N PRO A 398 21.45 -11.69 -16.43
CA PRO A 398 22.22 -12.91 -16.65
C PRO A 398 23.57 -12.90 -15.89
N HIS A 399 24.14 -14.08 -15.66
CA HIS A 399 25.41 -14.21 -14.93
C HIS A 399 26.56 -13.46 -15.61
N THR A 400 26.57 -13.48 -16.95
CA THR A 400 27.45 -12.69 -17.80
C THR A 400 26.57 -11.74 -18.61
N ALA A 401 26.78 -10.43 -18.43
CA ALA A 401 26.03 -9.39 -19.16
C ALA A 401 26.98 -8.60 -20.07
N THR A 402 26.58 -8.41 -21.33
CA THR A 402 27.25 -7.48 -22.25
C THR A 402 26.84 -6.04 -21.92
N ASP A 403 27.59 -5.06 -22.42
CA ASP A 403 27.24 -3.63 -22.27
C ASP A 403 25.84 -3.33 -22.82
N GLU A 404 25.42 -4.03 -23.86
CA GLU A 404 24.07 -3.89 -24.43
C GLU A 404 22.98 -4.36 -23.44
N VAL A 405 23.18 -5.53 -22.80
CA VAL A 405 22.26 -6.05 -21.78
C VAL A 405 22.22 -5.12 -20.58
N LEU A 406 23.36 -4.58 -20.14
CA LEU A 406 23.43 -3.61 -19.04
C LEU A 406 22.71 -2.31 -19.40
N ARG A 407 22.83 -1.82 -20.63
CA ARG A 407 22.10 -0.64 -21.11
C ARG A 407 20.59 -0.88 -21.06
N VAL A 408 20.10 -2.01 -21.55
CA VAL A 408 18.67 -2.34 -21.49
C VAL A 408 18.21 -2.52 -20.04
N TYR A 409 19.00 -3.17 -19.18
CA TYR A 409 18.69 -3.28 -17.76
C TYR A 409 18.50 -1.90 -17.09
N LEU A 410 19.40 -0.95 -17.35
CA LEU A 410 19.28 0.42 -16.82
C LEU A 410 18.05 1.14 -17.38
N GLU A 411 17.70 0.92 -18.65
CA GLU A 411 16.46 1.42 -19.24
C GLU A 411 15.23 0.86 -18.52
N LEU A 412 15.21 -0.45 -18.23
CA LEU A 412 14.13 -1.10 -17.48
C LEU A 412 14.05 -0.60 -16.02
N ILE A 413 15.18 -0.39 -15.35
CA ILE A 413 15.22 0.21 -14.00
C ILE A 413 14.62 1.61 -14.02
N HIS A 414 15.04 2.45 -14.98
CA HIS A 414 14.50 3.78 -15.14
C HIS A 414 12.99 3.74 -15.41
N HIS A 415 12.53 2.81 -16.27
CA HIS A 415 11.10 2.60 -16.53
C HIS A 415 10.33 2.18 -15.28
N THR A 416 10.92 1.30 -14.47
CA THR A 416 10.33 0.82 -13.21
C THR A 416 9.98 1.96 -12.27
N VAL A 417 10.88 2.96 -12.13
CA VAL A 417 10.64 4.15 -11.30
C VAL A 417 9.39 4.91 -11.75
N ARG A 418 9.13 4.99 -13.07
CA ARG A 418 7.96 5.68 -13.65
C ARG A 418 6.63 5.01 -13.29
N LEU A 419 6.67 3.71 -12.99
CA LEU A 419 5.50 2.91 -12.61
C LEU A 419 5.22 2.98 -11.10
N ALA A 420 6.12 3.62 -10.34
CA ALA A 420 6.02 3.82 -8.89
C ALA A 420 5.60 2.56 -8.12
N PRO A 421 6.32 1.42 -8.26
CA PRO A 421 6.14 0.31 -7.32
C PRO A 421 6.62 0.74 -5.94
N GLU A 422 6.10 0.13 -4.88
CA GLU A 422 6.58 0.39 -3.52
C GLU A 422 8.06 0.01 -3.36
N MET A 423 8.52 -1.00 -4.10
CA MET A 423 9.90 -1.48 -4.04
C MET A 423 10.40 -1.95 -5.41
N MET A 424 11.70 -1.85 -5.64
CA MET A 424 12.39 -2.47 -6.78
C MET A 424 13.74 -3.02 -6.34
N THR A 425 14.28 -3.96 -7.11
CA THR A 425 15.60 -4.54 -6.83
C THR A 425 16.64 -4.02 -7.81
N VAL A 426 17.81 -3.63 -7.30
CA VAL A 426 18.99 -3.29 -8.12
C VAL A 426 20.07 -4.33 -7.87
N ASP A 427 20.68 -4.85 -8.94
CA ASP A 427 21.76 -5.82 -8.85
C ASP A 427 23.08 -5.11 -8.45
N LEU A 428 23.83 -5.67 -7.50
CA LEU A 428 25.11 -5.07 -7.05
C LEU A 428 26.28 -5.34 -8.01
N ARG A 429 26.10 -6.25 -8.98
CA ARG A 429 27.11 -6.66 -9.98
C ARG A 429 27.29 -5.66 -11.12
N LEU A 430 26.57 -4.53 -11.14
CA LEU A 430 26.63 -3.54 -12.23
C LEU A 430 28.05 -3.01 -12.52
N GLU A 431 28.97 -3.11 -11.57
CA GLU A 431 30.39 -2.72 -11.73
C GLU A 431 31.35 -3.93 -11.73
N ASP A 432 30.87 -5.13 -11.36
CA ASP A 432 31.69 -6.33 -11.10
C ASP A 432 31.01 -7.60 -11.67
N VAL A 433 30.93 -7.69 -13.00
CA VAL A 433 30.14 -8.73 -13.73
C VAL A 433 30.78 -10.14 -13.65
N HIS A 434 31.94 -10.31 -13.00
CA HIS A 434 32.71 -11.56 -13.00
C HIS A 434 32.45 -12.52 -11.84
N ILE A 435 31.46 -12.26 -10.97
CA ILE A 435 31.11 -13.17 -9.87
C ILE A 435 30.18 -14.27 -10.39
N SER A 436 30.75 -15.41 -10.75
CA SER A 436 30.00 -16.58 -11.23
C SER A 436 29.29 -17.35 -10.10
N HIS A 437 29.91 -17.41 -8.91
CA HIS A 437 29.37 -18.11 -7.75
C HIS A 437 29.52 -17.30 -6.45
N PRO A 438 28.48 -17.25 -5.60
CA PRO A 438 28.57 -16.61 -4.30
C PRO A 438 29.54 -17.37 -3.38
N PRO A 439 30.43 -16.68 -2.65
CA PRO A 439 31.42 -17.33 -1.78
C PRO A 439 30.77 -17.88 -0.50
N ALA A 440 31.55 -18.63 0.29
CA ALA A 440 31.15 -19.06 1.62
C ALA A 440 30.82 -17.85 2.53
N TRP A 441 29.97 -18.05 3.55
CA TRP A 441 29.43 -16.95 4.39
C TRP A 441 30.47 -16.27 5.28
N ASP A 442 31.62 -16.91 5.50
CA ASP A 442 32.79 -16.37 6.20
C ASP A 442 33.62 -15.42 5.32
N SER A 443 33.37 -15.38 4.01
CA SER A 443 34.08 -14.49 3.10
C SER A 443 33.80 -13.02 3.41
N PRO A 444 34.84 -12.16 3.45
CA PRO A 444 34.67 -10.71 3.68
C PRO A 444 33.91 -10.01 2.54
N MET A 445 33.73 -10.67 1.39
CA MET A 445 33.00 -10.13 0.24
C MET A 445 31.54 -9.80 0.59
N TRP A 446 30.87 -10.62 1.40
CA TRP A 446 29.48 -10.36 1.81
C TRP A 446 29.34 -9.03 2.53
N MET A 447 30.31 -8.72 3.39
CA MET A 447 30.35 -7.46 4.13
C MET A 447 30.65 -6.27 3.21
N SER A 448 31.51 -6.47 2.20
CA SER A 448 31.76 -5.48 1.16
C SER A 448 30.49 -5.16 0.39
N TRP A 449 29.74 -6.17 -0.05
CA TRP A 449 28.47 -5.99 -0.76
C TRP A 449 27.39 -5.33 0.08
N TYR A 450 27.29 -5.69 1.38
CA TYR A 450 26.39 -5.00 2.30
C TYR A 450 26.73 -3.50 2.42
N LYS A 451 28.01 -3.17 2.60
CA LYS A 451 28.48 -1.77 2.64
C LYS A 451 28.26 -1.04 1.32
N LYS A 452 28.45 -1.72 0.18
CA LYS A 452 28.16 -1.18 -1.16
C LYS A 452 26.69 -0.82 -1.29
N ALA A 453 25.78 -1.72 -0.92
CA ALA A 453 24.34 -1.45 -0.92
C ALA A 453 23.98 -0.23 -0.05
N ASN A 454 24.52 -0.15 1.16
CA ASN A 454 24.32 1.00 2.05
C ASN A 454 24.87 2.30 1.44
N GLY A 455 26.05 2.25 0.83
CA GLY A 455 26.70 3.40 0.18
C GLY A 455 25.95 3.92 -1.06
N LEU A 456 25.27 3.03 -1.78
CA LEU A 456 24.40 3.39 -2.91
C LEU A 456 23.05 4.00 -2.48
N GLY A 457 22.75 4.02 -1.17
CA GLY A 457 21.47 4.48 -0.65
C GLY A 457 20.34 3.46 -0.78
N CYS A 458 20.65 2.17 -0.93
CA CYS A 458 19.63 1.13 -0.88
C CYS A 458 18.97 1.09 0.51
N HIS A 459 17.64 0.94 0.56
CA HIS A 459 16.91 0.83 1.82
C HIS A 459 17.05 -0.54 2.49
N ILE A 460 17.35 -1.59 1.73
CA ILE A 460 17.45 -2.99 2.19
C ILE A 460 18.57 -3.68 1.41
N ALA A 461 19.37 -4.51 2.09
CA ALA A 461 20.35 -5.40 1.45
C ALA A 461 19.78 -6.81 1.34
N ARG A 462 19.84 -7.41 0.15
CA ARG A 462 19.44 -8.81 -0.09
C ARG A 462 20.61 -9.64 -0.58
N LEU A 463 21.06 -10.57 0.25
CA LEU A 463 22.23 -11.42 0.02
C LEU A 463 21.82 -12.89 0.16
N ILE A 464 21.79 -13.64 -0.94
CA ILE A 464 21.29 -15.02 -0.99
C ILE A 464 22.30 -15.88 -1.74
N ARG A 465 22.51 -17.11 -1.26
CA ARG A 465 23.31 -18.14 -1.98
C ARG A 465 22.64 -19.51 -1.92
N PRO A 466 22.88 -20.43 -2.86
CA PRO A 466 22.46 -21.82 -2.71
C PRO A 466 23.16 -22.51 -1.53
N ALA A 467 22.41 -23.32 -0.76
CA ALA A 467 23.00 -24.22 0.22
C ALA A 467 23.55 -25.48 -0.47
N THR A 468 24.79 -25.84 -0.15
CA THR A 468 25.40 -27.13 -0.56
C THR A 468 25.35 -28.15 0.58
N SER A 469 25.19 -27.68 1.82
CA SER A 469 25.16 -28.49 3.04
C SER A 469 24.15 -27.92 4.06
N ILE A 470 23.86 -28.67 5.14
CA ILE A 470 22.98 -28.16 6.20
C ILE A 470 23.70 -27.09 7.03
N GLU A 471 25.03 -27.22 7.17
CA GLU A 471 25.95 -26.35 7.90
C GLU A 471 25.91 -24.90 7.37
N ASP A 472 25.69 -24.72 6.07
CA ASP A 472 25.54 -23.40 5.44
C ASP A 472 24.44 -22.55 6.10
N ASN A 473 23.41 -23.18 6.68
CA ASN A 473 22.31 -22.47 7.34
C ASN A 473 22.71 -21.84 8.67
N PHE A 474 23.82 -22.28 9.27
CA PHE A 474 24.34 -21.74 10.52
C PHE A 474 25.49 -20.76 10.25
N SER A 475 26.32 -21.01 9.24
CA SER A 475 27.45 -20.13 8.89
C SER A 475 27.01 -18.72 8.46
N ILE A 476 25.76 -18.55 8.01
CA ILE A 476 25.17 -17.23 7.74
C ILE A 476 25.17 -16.29 8.96
N ASN A 477 25.24 -16.83 10.19
CA ASN A 477 25.30 -16.03 11.40
C ASN A 477 26.58 -15.21 11.50
N HIS A 478 27.66 -15.60 10.81
CA HIS A 478 28.89 -14.78 10.73
C HIS A 478 28.59 -13.41 10.09
N LEU A 479 27.88 -13.40 8.96
CA LEU A 479 27.46 -12.16 8.31
C LEU A 479 26.48 -11.38 9.19
N LYS A 480 25.45 -12.04 9.73
CA LYS A 480 24.43 -11.37 10.57
C LYS A 480 25.05 -10.69 11.79
N THR A 481 25.98 -11.37 12.45
CA THR A 481 26.72 -10.82 13.62
C THR A 481 27.62 -9.67 13.20
N SER A 482 28.33 -9.80 12.07
CA SER A 482 29.20 -8.75 11.54
C SER A 482 28.42 -7.47 11.19
N VAL A 483 27.24 -7.62 10.59
CA VAL A 483 26.34 -6.50 10.29
C VAL A 483 25.77 -5.89 11.58
N ALA A 484 25.37 -6.73 12.55
CA ALA A 484 24.87 -6.25 13.83
C ALA A 484 25.90 -5.41 14.60
N ALA A 485 27.18 -5.81 14.53
CA ALA A 485 28.32 -5.15 15.17
C ALA A 485 28.77 -3.83 14.49
N LEU A 486 28.25 -3.49 13.30
CA LEU A 486 28.58 -2.23 12.66
C LEU A 486 28.11 -1.03 13.48
N GLN A 487 29.00 -0.05 13.59
CA GLN A 487 28.71 1.29 14.08
C GLN A 487 28.15 2.15 12.93
N GLY A 488 27.16 2.99 13.22
CA GLY A 488 26.54 3.90 12.26
C GLY A 488 25.23 3.38 11.64
N PRO A 489 24.69 4.07 10.62
CA PRO A 489 23.42 3.73 10.00
C PRO A 489 23.50 2.38 9.29
N LYS A 490 22.53 1.52 9.62
CA LYS A 490 22.38 0.17 9.08
C LYS A 490 21.08 0.07 8.32
N ILE A 491 21.10 -0.73 7.26
CA ILE A 491 19.91 -1.09 6.50
C ILE A 491 19.50 -2.53 6.82
N PRO A 492 18.20 -2.87 6.83
CA PRO A 492 17.73 -4.24 6.99
C PRO A 492 18.44 -5.22 6.05
N LEU A 493 18.72 -6.42 6.56
CA LEU A 493 19.41 -7.49 5.84
C LEU A 493 18.47 -8.67 5.61
N ILE A 494 18.20 -8.98 4.35
CA ILE A 494 17.61 -10.24 3.90
C ILE A 494 18.77 -11.18 3.59
N ALA A 495 18.94 -12.22 4.41
CA ALA A 495 20.01 -13.19 4.23
C ALA A 495 19.58 -14.60 4.62
N TYR A 496 19.62 -15.50 3.63
CA TYR A 496 19.34 -16.93 3.78
C TYR A 496 19.96 -17.73 2.62
N ASN A 497 19.95 -19.06 2.75
CA ASN A 497 20.36 -19.95 1.68
C ASN A 497 19.17 -20.42 0.83
N SER A 498 19.29 -20.43 -0.49
CA SER A 498 18.30 -20.98 -1.41
C SER A 498 18.40 -22.51 -1.55
N GLY A 499 17.43 -23.13 -2.24
CA GLY A 499 17.38 -24.57 -2.47
C GLY A 499 16.75 -25.38 -1.32
N ASN A 500 16.66 -26.69 -1.50
CA ASN A 500 15.99 -27.60 -0.56
C ASN A 500 16.72 -27.71 0.78
N LEU A 501 18.06 -27.71 0.76
CA LEU A 501 18.92 -27.71 1.95
C LEU A 501 18.91 -26.34 2.67
N GLY A 502 18.56 -25.26 1.95
CA GLY A 502 18.52 -23.90 2.50
C GLY A 502 17.24 -23.53 3.27
N ARG A 503 16.22 -24.39 3.26
CA ARG A 503 14.88 -24.10 3.83
C ARG A 503 14.91 -23.70 5.31
N HIS A 504 15.87 -24.22 6.07
CA HIS A 504 16.05 -23.86 7.47
C HIS A 504 16.37 -22.36 7.63
N SER A 505 17.41 -21.86 6.95
CA SER A 505 17.77 -20.44 7.01
C SER A 505 16.72 -19.53 6.37
N GLN A 506 16.00 -19.99 5.34
CA GLN A 506 14.85 -19.26 4.76
C GLN A 506 13.75 -19.05 5.78
N THR A 507 13.37 -20.10 6.51
CA THR A 507 12.31 -20.04 7.52
C THR A 507 12.65 -19.06 8.64
N LEU A 508 13.91 -19.03 9.07
CA LEU A 508 14.38 -18.17 10.16
C LEU A 508 14.77 -16.76 9.71
N ASN A 509 14.75 -16.47 8.42
CA ASN A 509 14.93 -15.11 7.93
C ASN A 509 13.71 -14.25 8.30
N ARG A 510 13.95 -13.08 8.90
CA ARG A 510 12.89 -12.25 9.50
C ARG A 510 12.25 -11.27 8.53
N VAL A 511 12.94 -10.86 7.48
CA VAL A 511 12.48 -9.75 6.65
C VAL A 511 12.36 -10.20 5.21
N LEU A 512 11.17 -10.07 4.64
CA LEU A 512 10.87 -10.24 3.21
C LEU A 512 11.49 -11.50 2.59
N THR A 513 11.35 -12.65 3.26
CA THR A 513 11.78 -13.93 2.70
C THR A 513 11.01 -14.19 1.41
N VAL A 514 11.71 -14.47 0.31
CA VAL A 514 11.05 -14.80 -0.96
C VAL A 514 10.47 -16.21 -0.88
N VAL A 515 9.17 -16.31 -1.14
CA VAL A 515 8.41 -17.57 -1.08
C VAL A 515 7.74 -17.84 -2.41
N ARG A 516 7.45 -19.12 -2.67
CA ARG A 516 6.65 -19.52 -3.83
C ARG A 516 5.15 -19.43 -3.49
N PRO A 517 4.29 -19.25 -4.50
CA PRO A 517 2.85 -19.39 -4.31
C PRO A 517 2.41 -20.82 -3.94
N ASP A 518 1.26 -20.94 -3.28
CA ASP A 518 0.71 -22.23 -2.80
C ASP A 518 0.23 -23.16 -3.93
N SER A 519 -0.33 -22.60 -5.00
CA SER A 519 -1.10 -23.27 -6.06
C SER A 519 -0.31 -23.73 -7.30
N LEU A 520 0.96 -23.34 -7.42
CA LEU A 520 1.76 -23.73 -8.59
C LEU A 520 2.33 -25.14 -8.38
N GLU A 521 1.75 -26.13 -9.07
CA GLU A 521 2.44 -27.38 -9.40
C GLU A 521 3.72 -27.03 -10.15
N ARG A 522 4.86 -27.45 -9.59
CA ARG A 522 6.22 -27.40 -10.17
C ARG A 522 6.38 -26.42 -11.34
N VAL A 523 6.52 -25.13 -11.04
CA VAL A 523 7.12 -24.19 -11.99
C VAL A 523 8.46 -24.81 -12.41
N ASN A 524 8.64 -25.06 -13.72
CA ASN A 524 9.93 -25.47 -14.25
C ASN A 524 10.97 -24.45 -13.78
N PRO A 525 11.93 -24.82 -12.92
CA PRO A 525 12.85 -23.88 -12.33
C PRO A 525 13.78 -23.35 -13.43
N LYS A 526 13.53 -22.13 -13.89
CA LYS A 526 14.48 -21.32 -14.64
C LYS A 526 14.58 -19.94 -14.00
N PRO A 527 14.99 -19.89 -12.72
CA PRO A 527 16.15 -19.07 -12.35
C PRO A 527 17.02 -19.67 -11.21
N PRO A 528 18.24 -19.16 -10.95
CA PRO A 528 19.17 -19.73 -9.97
C PRO A 528 18.70 -19.72 -8.50
N ILE A 529 17.65 -18.94 -8.18
CA ILE A 529 17.02 -18.91 -6.85
C ILE A 529 15.51 -19.16 -7.03
N THR A 530 15.13 -20.43 -7.13
CA THR A 530 13.72 -20.82 -7.08
C THR A 530 13.30 -20.92 -5.61
N PRO A 531 12.28 -20.16 -5.14
CA PRO A 531 11.80 -20.28 -3.77
C PRO A 531 11.20 -21.67 -3.54
N THR A 532 11.60 -22.33 -2.45
CA THR A 532 11.21 -23.74 -2.17
C THR A 532 10.15 -23.87 -1.09
N ILE A 533 9.88 -22.81 -0.32
CA ILE A 533 8.86 -22.76 0.73
C ILE A 533 7.74 -21.80 0.35
N THR A 534 6.53 -22.06 0.86
CA THR A 534 5.40 -21.12 0.78
C THR A 534 5.32 -20.28 2.06
N ALA A 535 4.61 -19.15 2.05
CA ALA A 535 4.40 -18.32 3.25
C ALA A 535 3.72 -19.13 4.38
N VAL A 536 2.72 -19.94 4.04
CA VAL A 536 2.00 -20.82 4.97
C VAL A 536 2.93 -21.88 5.54
N GLY A 537 3.76 -22.51 4.69
CA GLY A 537 4.74 -23.50 5.12
C GLY A 537 5.81 -22.92 6.04
N ALA A 538 6.32 -21.72 5.72
CA ALA A 538 7.27 -21.00 6.54
C ALA A 538 6.66 -20.65 7.91
N THR A 539 5.42 -20.17 7.93
CA THR A 539 4.70 -19.83 9.17
C THR A 539 4.53 -21.06 10.05
N LYS A 540 4.05 -22.19 9.50
CA LYS A 540 3.93 -23.46 10.25
C LYS A 540 5.27 -23.90 10.84
N ALA A 541 6.35 -23.78 10.06
CA ALA A 541 7.68 -24.17 10.51
C ALA A 541 8.17 -23.30 11.68
N LEU A 542 7.78 -22.02 11.80
CA LEU A 542 8.10 -21.19 12.97
C LEU A 542 7.48 -21.73 14.26
N PHE A 543 6.22 -22.18 14.21
CA PHE A 543 5.57 -22.82 15.37
C PHE A 543 6.17 -24.18 15.67
N SER A 544 6.41 -25.01 14.65
CA SER A 544 7.07 -26.31 14.81
C SER A 544 8.52 -26.21 15.31
N SER A 545 9.15 -25.05 15.16
CA SER A 545 10.52 -24.78 15.65
C SER A 545 10.54 -24.02 16.98
N PHE A 546 9.41 -23.88 17.67
CA PHE A 546 9.29 -23.18 18.96
C PHE A 546 9.76 -21.71 18.92
N VAL A 547 9.72 -21.07 17.75
CA VAL A 547 9.95 -19.63 17.62
C VAL A 547 8.73 -18.84 18.08
N TYR A 548 7.55 -19.43 17.85
CA TYR A 548 6.24 -18.93 18.24
C TYR A 548 5.41 -20.04 18.92
N ASP A 549 4.49 -19.61 19.78
CA ASP A 549 3.61 -20.46 20.57
C ASP A 549 2.17 -20.39 20.04
N GLN A 550 1.44 -21.49 20.17
CA GLN A 550 0.01 -21.50 19.88
C GLN A 550 -0.72 -20.61 20.90
N MET A 551 -1.59 -19.73 20.40
CA MET A 551 -2.37 -18.79 21.22
C MET A 551 -3.86 -19.12 21.19
N LYS A 552 -4.57 -18.72 22.23
CA LYS A 552 -6.03 -18.83 22.35
C LYS A 552 -6.68 -17.46 22.15
N LEU A 553 -7.54 -17.36 21.14
CA LEU A 553 -8.32 -16.18 20.81
C LEU A 553 -9.78 -16.42 21.17
N TYR A 554 -10.50 -15.35 21.48
CA TYR A 554 -11.88 -15.48 21.94
C TYR A 554 -12.81 -14.41 21.38
N VAL A 555 -14.10 -14.72 21.29
CA VAL A 555 -15.16 -13.71 21.31
C VAL A 555 -15.88 -13.76 22.65
N PHE A 556 -15.82 -12.67 23.43
CA PHE A 556 -16.38 -12.57 24.78
C PHE A 556 -17.64 -11.70 24.79
N GLY A 557 -18.74 -12.16 25.38
CA GLY A 557 -19.97 -11.37 25.47
C GLY A 557 -21.04 -12.05 26.33
N ALA A 558 -22.21 -11.43 26.48
CA ALA A 558 -23.31 -12.05 27.23
C ALA A 558 -23.93 -13.24 26.49
N ASN A 559 -24.05 -13.13 25.18
CA ASN A 559 -24.48 -14.20 24.30
C ASN A 559 -23.74 -14.08 22.97
N VAL A 560 -22.84 -15.03 22.69
CA VAL A 560 -21.99 -15.02 21.49
C VAL A 560 -22.05 -16.35 20.73
N SER A 561 -22.98 -17.25 21.08
CA SER A 561 -23.13 -18.55 20.42
C SER A 561 -23.53 -18.43 18.94
N TYR A 562 -24.26 -17.37 18.58
CA TYR A 562 -24.64 -17.07 17.20
C TYR A 562 -23.57 -16.31 16.42
N SER A 563 -22.45 -15.93 17.05
CA SER A 563 -21.42 -15.14 16.39
C SER A 563 -20.77 -15.92 15.24
N LEU A 564 -20.59 -15.26 14.10
CA LEU A 564 -19.86 -15.83 12.96
C LEU A 564 -18.33 -15.62 13.08
N SER A 565 -17.87 -14.87 14.10
CA SER A 565 -16.44 -14.61 14.34
C SER A 565 -15.61 -15.89 14.48
N PRO A 566 -16.04 -16.94 15.22
CA PRO A 566 -15.26 -18.18 15.32
C PRO A 566 -15.03 -18.87 13.97
N ALA A 567 -16.08 -19.02 13.14
CA ALA A 567 -15.93 -19.60 11.80
C ALA A 567 -14.97 -18.76 10.94
N MET A 568 -15.20 -17.45 10.89
CA MET A 568 -14.39 -16.50 10.12
C MET A 568 -12.91 -16.51 10.52
N HIS A 569 -12.60 -16.37 11.81
CA HIS A 569 -11.22 -16.33 12.29
C HIS A 569 -10.54 -17.70 12.17
N THR A 570 -11.24 -18.81 12.44
CA THR A 570 -10.67 -20.16 12.28
C THR A 570 -10.25 -20.44 10.84
N SER A 571 -11.09 -20.08 9.87
CA SER A 571 -10.74 -20.19 8.44
C SER A 571 -9.52 -19.34 8.08
N ALA A 572 -9.42 -18.12 8.63
CA ALA A 572 -8.29 -17.22 8.41
C ALA A 572 -6.98 -17.77 9.00
N LEU A 573 -7.03 -18.26 10.24
CA LEU A 573 -5.89 -18.86 10.94
C LEU A 573 -5.34 -20.05 10.14
N LYS A 574 -6.24 -20.94 9.68
CA LYS A 574 -5.89 -22.08 8.82
C LYS A 574 -5.26 -21.63 7.51
N ALA A 575 -5.82 -20.61 6.85
CA ALA A 575 -5.32 -20.07 5.60
C ALA A 575 -3.92 -19.43 5.72
N CYS A 576 -3.58 -18.90 6.89
CA CYS A 576 -2.27 -18.33 7.19
C CYS A 576 -1.28 -19.33 7.82
N GLY A 577 -1.69 -20.58 8.07
CA GLY A 577 -0.84 -21.59 8.72
C GLY A 577 -0.60 -21.34 10.21
N LEU A 578 -1.47 -20.59 10.87
CA LEU A 578 -1.42 -20.30 12.29
C LEU A 578 -2.17 -21.41 13.07
N PRO A 579 -1.57 -22.00 14.12
CA PRO A 579 -2.20 -23.09 14.89
C PRO A 579 -3.19 -22.60 15.95
N HIS A 580 -3.40 -21.29 16.09
CA HIS A 580 -4.23 -20.70 17.14
C HIS A 580 -5.67 -21.21 17.12
N THR A 581 -6.35 -21.13 18.27
CA THR A 581 -7.79 -21.39 18.38
C THR A 581 -8.56 -20.09 18.49
N TYR A 582 -9.82 -20.09 18.06
CA TYR A 582 -10.75 -18.98 18.26
C TYR A 582 -12.10 -19.48 18.77
N GLU A 583 -12.47 -19.12 20.00
CA GLU A 583 -13.61 -19.73 20.69
C GLU A 583 -14.62 -18.70 21.23
N PRO A 584 -15.92 -19.02 21.24
CA PRO A 584 -16.93 -18.18 21.88
C PRO A 584 -16.97 -18.39 23.39
N VAL A 585 -16.99 -17.30 24.16
CA VAL A 585 -17.14 -17.31 25.62
C VAL A 585 -18.33 -16.43 26.01
N SER A 586 -19.41 -17.08 26.42
CA SER A 586 -20.61 -16.40 26.91
C SER A 586 -20.57 -16.28 28.44
N CYS A 587 -20.72 -15.06 28.96
CA CYS A 587 -20.68 -14.77 30.39
C CYS A 587 -21.66 -13.65 30.73
N SER A 588 -22.39 -13.79 31.83
CA SER A 588 -23.37 -12.78 32.28
C SER A 588 -22.72 -11.52 32.88
N SER A 589 -21.42 -11.55 33.19
CA SER A 589 -20.70 -10.43 33.76
C SER A 589 -19.26 -10.35 33.26
N LEU A 590 -18.68 -9.15 33.35
CA LEU A 590 -17.29 -8.89 32.97
C LEU A 590 -16.28 -9.74 33.77
N ARG A 591 -16.61 -10.18 34.98
CA ARG A 591 -15.73 -11.05 35.81
C ARG A 591 -15.37 -12.36 35.11
N GLY A 592 -16.22 -12.82 34.17
CA GLY A 592 -16.00 -14.03 33.40
C GLY A 592 -14.70 -14.01 32.58
N ILE A 593 -14.19 -12.84 32.21
CA ILE A 593 -12.97 -12.73 31.38
C ILE A 593 -11.67 -12.93 32.19
N LYS A 594 -11.72 -12.88 33.53
CA LYS A 594 -10.53 -12.84 34.39
C LYS A 594 -9.61 -14.05 34.18
N HIS A 595 -10.17 -15.26 34.19
CA HIS A 595 -9.39 -16.48 33.99
C HIS A 595 -8.75 -16.57 32.60
N LEU A 596 -9.37 -15.94 31.58
CA LEU A 596 -8.79 -15.85 30.24
C LEU A 596 -7.56 -14.95 30.25
N ILE A 597 -7.64 -13.79 30.91
CA ILE A 597 -6.53 -12.82 31.01
C ILE A 597 -5.36 -13.38 31.86
N GLU A 598 -5.62 -14.31 32.76
CA GLU A 598 -4.57 -14.96 33.56
C GLU A 598 -3.87 -16.10 32.80
N ASP A 599 -4.44 -16.59 31.70
CA ASP A 599 -3.85 -17.62 30.84
C ASP A 599 -2.63 -17.06 30.07
N PRO A 600 -1.42 -17.65 30.23
CA PRO A 600 -0.25 -17.24 29.46
C PRO A 600 -0.42 -17.36 27.94
N GLU A 601 -1.35 -18.20 27.47
CA GLU A 601 -1.65 -18.45 26.06
C GLU A 601 -2.76 -17.54 25.52
N PHE A 602 -3.34 -16.65 26.34
CA PHE A 602 -4.31 -15.67 25.86
C PHE A 602 -3.69 -14.78 24.79
N GLY A 603 -4.22 -14.85 23.57
CA GLY A 603 -3.77 -14.08 22.41
C GLY A 603 -4.60 -12.82 22.14
N GLY A 604 -5.76 -12.69 22.79
CA GLY A 604 -6.66 -11.56 22.62
C GLY A 604 -8.13 -11.97 22.57
N SER A 605 -9.01 -10.98 22.62
CA SER A 605 -10.46 -11.22 22.52
C SER A 605 -11.22 -10.11 21.83
N SER A 606 -12.13 -10.49 20.94
CA SER A 606 -13.20 -9.61 20.46
C SER A 606 -14.27 -9.47 21.55
N VAL A 607 -14.78 -8.27 21.78
CA VAL A 607 -15.74 -7.97 22.85
C VAL A 607 -17.10 -7.67 22.23
N GLY A 608 -18.07 -8.54 22.50
CA GLY A 608 -19.47 -8.42 22.11
C GLY A 608 -20.31 -7.60 23.10
N LEU A 609 -21.61 -7.55 22.84
CA LEU A 609 -22.56 -6.90 23.74
C LEU A 609 -22.69 -7.67 25.07
N PRO A 610 -22.96 -6.99 26.20
CA PRO A 610 -23.06 -5.53 26.39
C PRO A 610 -21.73 -4.85 26.82
N PHE A 611 -20.62 -5.58 26.83
CA PHE A 611 -19.43 -5.20 27.61
C PHE A 611 -18.50 -4.17 26.96
N LYS A 612 -18.77 -3.70 25.73
CA LYS A 612 -17.84 -2.80 24.98
C LYS A 612 -17.46 -1.51 25.70
N VAL A 613 -18.32 -0.99 26.60
CA VAL A 613 -17.99 0.19 27.42
C VAL A 613 -17.36 -0.23 28.76
N GLU A 614 -17.91 -1.26 29.39
CA GLU A 614 -17.48 -1.74 30.72
C GLU A 614 -16.05 -2.31 30.70
N ILE A 615 -15.66 -2.98 29.61
CA ILE A 615 -14.34 -3.60 29.42
C ILE A 615 -13.18 -2.58 29.53
N ILE A 616 -13.44 -1.29 29.29
CA ILE A 616 -12.43 -0.22 29.43
C ILE A 616 -11.81 -0.23 30.83
N THR A 617 -12.59 -0.57 31.86
CA THR A 617 -12.12 -0.65 33.25
C THR A 617 -11.04 -1.70 33.48
N LEU A 618 -10.90 -2.68 32.59
CA LEU A 618 -9.84 -3.70 32.64
C LEU A 618 -8.61 -3.33 31.79
N THR A 619 -8.74 -2.35 30.89
CA THR A 619 -7.63 -1.95 30.02
C THR A 619 -6.64 -1.06 30.77
N HIS A 620 -5.36 -1.29 30.56
CA HIS A 620 -4.28 -0.45 31.08
C HIS A 620 -4.01 0.74 30.16
N SER A 621 -4.32 0.59 28.88
CA SER A 621 -4.22 1.65 27.89
C SER A 621 -5.26 1.45 26.79
N LEU A 622 -5.58 2.54 26.12
CA LEU A 622 -6.49 2.59 24.99
C LEU A 622 -5.78 3.20 23.79
N SER A 623 -6.09 2.66 22.61
CA SER A 623 -5.80 3.36 21.37
C SER A 623 -6.44 4.75 21.35
N ASN A 624 -5.85 5.65 20.57
CA ASN A 624 -6.46 6.98 20.40
C ASN A 624 -7.87 6.87 19.79
N HIS A 625 -8.11 5.86 18.94
CA HIS A 625 -9.43 5.59 18.37
C HIS A 625 -10.43 5.11 19.42
N ALA A 626 -10.09 4.10 20.22
CA ALA A 626 -10.95 3.56 21.27
C ALA A 626 -11.25 4.59 22.36
N ARG A 627 -10.27 5.44 22.70
CA ARG A 627 -10.43 6.57 23.62
C ARG A 627 -11.39 7.62 23.06
N ALA A 628 -11.22 7.99 21.79
CA ALA A 628 -12.08 8.95 21.10
C ALA A 628 -13.52 8.43 20.99
N ILE A 629 -13.70 7.14 20.70
CA ILE A 629 -15.03 6.50 20.62
C ILE A 629 -15.63 6.35 22.02
N GLY A 630 -14.82 6.01 23.02
CA GLY A 630 -15.28 5.64 24.37
C GLY A 630 -15.91 4.25 24.43
N ALA A 631 -15.42 3.32 23.61
CA ALA A 631 -15.80 1.90 23.59
C ALA A 631 -14.67 1.05 23.01
N VAL A 632 -14.52 -0.18 23.52
CA VAL A 632 -13.52 -1.17 23.08
C VAL A 632 -14.24 -2.43 22.61
N ASN A 633 -13.91 -2.89 21.41
CA ASN A 633 -14.41 -4.18 20.89
C ASN A 633 -13.27 -5.20 20.72
N THR A 634 -12.03 -4.83 21.01
CA THR A 634 -10.84 -5.64 20.75
C THR A 634 -9.86 -5.48 21.91
N LEU A 635 -9.60 -6.57 22.63
CA LEU A 635 -8.69 -6.62 23.77
C LEU A 635 -7.40 -7.34 23.36
N ILE A 636 -6.25 -6.69 23.57
CA ILE A 636 -4.94 -7.19 23.14
C ILE A 636 -4.00 -7.29 24.35
N PRO A 637 -3.41 -8.47 24.61
CA PRO A 637 -2.42 -8.62 25.65
C PRO A 637 -1.06 -8.05 25.23
N ILE A 638 -0.46 -7.27 26.11
CA ILE A 638 0.89 -6.70 25.94
C ILE A 638 1.83 -7.36 26.94
N ARG A 639 2.93 -7.93 26.45
CA ARG A 639 3.87 -8.73 27.27
C ARG A 639 5.16 -8.01 27.62
N PHE A 640 5.42 -6.87 26.99
CA PHE A 640 6.53 -6.00 27.32
C PHE A 640 6.12 -4.55 27.19
N LEU A 641 6.74 -3.70 27.99
CA LEU A 641 6.56 -2.26 27.99
C LEU A 641 7.87 -1.62 27.57
N ASN A 642 7.80 -0.40 27.07
CA ASN A 642 8.97 0.44 26.88
C ASN A 642 9.65 0.71 28.23
N GLU A 643 10.90 1.21 28.20
CA GLU A 643 11.65 1.53 29.42
C GLU A 643 10.93 2.54 30.33
N ASP A 644 10.12 3.42 29.74
CA ASP A 644 9.27 4.40 30.44
C ASP A 644 7.93 3.83 30.94
N GLY A 645 7.68 2.53 30.75
CA GLY A 645 6.44 1.85 31.16
C GLY A 645 5.28 2.03 30.17
N THR A 646 5.45 2.72 29.06
CA THR A 646 4.41 2.87 28.03
C THR A 646 4.30 1.64 27.13
N ILE A 647 3.17 1.52 26.42
CA ILE A 647 2.97 0.42 25.46
C ILE A 647 3.73 0.73 24.17
N PRO A 648 4.44 -0.25 23.59
CA PRO A 648 5.13 -0.09 22.31
C PRO A 648 4.19 0.30 21.17
N THR A 649 4.69 1.06 20.19
CA THR A 649 3.93 1.49 19.00
C THR A 649 4.59 1.01 17.72
N GLY A 650 3.91 1.13 16.57
CA GLY A 650 4.47 0.74 15.28
C GLY A 650 4.77 -0.77 15.22
N ALA A 651 5.89 -1.16 14.60
CA ALA A 651 6.27 -2.57 14.50
C ALA A 651 6.50 -3.23 15.86
N ALA A 652 7.02 -2.48 16.85
CA ALA A 652 7.29 -3.00 18.20
C ALA A 652 6.02 -3.49 18.89
N PHE A 653 4.86 -2.90 18.61
CA PHE A 653 3.56 -3.35 19.15
C PHE A 653 3.31 -4.85 18.89
N PHE A 654 3.83 -5.38 17.77
CA PHE A 654 3.59 -6.75 17.33
C PHE A 654 4.67 -7.75 17.77
N GLU A 655 5.75 -7.33 18.44
CA GLU A 655 6.89 -8.21 18.75
C GLU A 655 6.56 -9.37 19.71
N SER A 656 5.56 -9.20 20.56
CA SER A 656 5.11 -10.24 21.51
C SER A 656 3.92 -11.05 21.02
N VAL A 657 3.40 -10.75 19.82
CA VAL A 657 2.33 -11.51 19.21
C VAL A 657 2.83 -12.92 18.89
N ASN A 658 1.99 -13.94 19.09
CA ASN A 658 2.33 -15.36 18.92
C ASN A 658 3.40 -15.87 19.92
N ARG A 659 3.55 -15.25 21.08
CA ARG A 659 4.40 -15.76 22.17
C ARG A 659 3.62 -15.84 23.46
N ALA A 660 3.69 -16.98 24.13
CA ALA A 660 3.07 -17.19 25.43
C ALA A 660 3.91 -16.53 26.54
N GLY A 661 3.25 -16.17 27.64
CA GLY A 661 3.95 -15.62 28.80
C GLY A 661 3.06 -14.80 29.72
N PRO A 662 3.61 -14.11 30.71
CA PRO A 662 2.83 -13.21 31.55
C PRO A 662 2.34 -11.99 30.76
N ILE A 663 1.10 -11.57 31.02
CA ILE A 663 0.54 -10.32 30.48
C ILE A 663 0.98 -9.18 31.42
N LYS A 664 1.57 -8.13 30.84
CA LYS A 664 2.03 -6.94 31.58
C LYS A 664 1.02 -5.80 31.52
N ALA A 665 0.28 -5.71 30.42
CA ALA A 665 -0.77 -4.72 30.23
C ALA A 665 -1.84 -5.25 29.28
N LEU A 666 -3.04 -4.69 29.37
CA LEU A 666 -4.11 -4.92 28.41
C LEU A 666 -4.36 -3.66 27.61
N TYR A 667 -4.31 -3.77 26.29
CA TYR A 667 -4.58 -2.68 25.37
C TYR A 667 -5.98 -2.84 24.77
N GLY A 668 -6.78 -1.77 24.88
CA GLY A 668 -8.11 -1.70 24.28
C GLY A 668 -8.10 -0.98 22.94
N GLU A 669 -8.66 -1.63 21.93
CA GLU A 669 -8.87 -1.08 20.58
C GLU A 669 -10.35 -1.17 20.18
N ASN A 670 -10.75 -0.35 19.21
CA ASN A 670 -12.03 -0.41 18.56
C ASN A 670 -11.82 -0.60 17.05
N THR A 671 -12.26 -1.74 16.51
CA THR A 671 -12.23 -2.04 15.07
C THR A 671 -13.60 -1.87 14.41
N ASP A 672 -14.67 -1.61 15.19
CA ASP A 672 -16.02 -1.40 14.62
C ASP A 672 -16.00 -0.20 13.66
N TRP A 673 -15.33 0.90 14.04
CA TRP A 673 -15.25 2.09 13.20
C TRP A 673 -14.51 1.82 11.88
N ILE A 674 -13.52 0.92 11.87
CA ILE A 674 -12.81 0.50 10.66
C ILE A 674 -13.81 -0.18 9.73
N GLY A 675 -14.59 -1.12 10.27
CA GLY A 675 -15.59 -1.84 9.51
C GLY A 675 -16.72 -0.96 8.96
N ILE A 676 -17.25 -0.06 9.80
CA ILE A 676 -18.28 0.90 9.40
C ILE A 676 -17.74 1.83 8.31
N ARG A 677 -16.52 2.37 8.49
CA ARG A 677 -15.88 3.26 7.52
C ARG A 677 -15.68 2.60 6.16
N ALA A 678 -15.18 1.37 6.15
CA ALA A 678 -15.01 0.59 4.93
C ALA A 678 -16.35 0.32 4.24
N THR A 679 -17.38 -0.04 5.02
CA THR A 679 -18.74 -0.32 4.50
C THR A 679 -19.39 0.92 3.89
N ILE A 680 -19.32 2.08 4.56
CA ILE A 680 -19.82 3.36 4.00
C ILE A 680 -19.11 3.68 2.68
N ARG A 681 -17.76 3.63 2.65
CA ARG A 681 -16.99 3.88 1.42
C ARG A 681 -17.36 2.92 0.30
N ARG A 682 -17.58 1.65 0.60
CA ARG A 682 -18.00 0.65 -0.39
C ARG A 682 -19.44 0.84 -0.87
N GLY A 683 -20.32 1.44 -0.07
CA GLY A 683 -21.68 1.77 -0.48
C GLY A 683 -21.85 3.11 -1.22
N LEU A 684 -20.98 4.09 -1.00
CA LEU A 684 -21.13 5.43 -1.61
C LEU A 684 -20.81 5.45 -3.11
N SER A 685 -21.73 5.91 -3.95
CA SER A 685 -21.43 6.15 -5.37
C SER A 685 -20.54 7.40 -5.56
N PRO A 686 -19.86 7.57 -6.70
CA PRO A 686 -19.09 8.79 -6.98
C PRO A 686 -19.92 10.09 -6.89
N ALA A 687 -21.22 10.02 -7.20
CA ALA A 687 -22.14 11.16 -7.06
C ALA A 687 -22.43 11.55 -5.60
N ASN A 688 -22.21 10.61 -4.67
CA ASN A 688 -22.35 10.80 -3.23
C ASN A 688 -20.98 10.81 -2.53
N ALA A 689 -19.91 11.20 -3.23
CA ALA A 689 -18.60 11.43 -2.62
C ALA A 689 -18.74 12.39 -1.42
N VAL A 690 -17.96 12.14 -0.36
CA VAL A 690 -18.09 12.91 0.87
C VAL A 690 -17.55 14.32 0.64
N VAL A 691 -18.42 15.30 0.88
CA VAL A 691 -18.11 16.73 0.81
C VAL A 691 -18.61 17.41 2.09
N SER A 692 -18.24 18.68 2.31
CA SER A 692 -18.61 19.43 3.53
C SER A 692 -20.12 19.50 3.80
N SER A 693 -20.95 19.39 2.77
CA SER A 693 -22.43 19.41 2.86
C SER A 693 -23.07 18.03 3.00
N THR A 694 -22.29 16.95 2.98
CA THR A 694 -22.79 15.58 3.19
C THR A 694 -23.41 15.47 4.58
N CYS A 695 -24.54 14.76 4.65
CA CYS A 695 -25.32 14.58 5.88
C CYS A 695 -25.50 13.09 6.19
N GLY A 696 -25.23 12.72 7.44
CA GLY A 696 -25.38 11.37 7.95
C GLY A 696 -26.51 11.24 8.97
N LEU A 697 -27.25 10.14 8.95
CA LEU A 697 -28.23 9.75 9.97
C LEU A 697 -27.74 8.53 10.74
N VAL A 698 -27.72 8.63 12.07
CA VAL A 698 -27.41 7.51 12.98
C VAL A 698 -28.65 7.17 13.79
N VAL A 699 -29.12 5.92 13.68
CA VAL A 699 -30.24 5.41 14.48
C VAL A 699 -29.70 4.58 15.64
N GLY A 700 -29.91 5.05 16.86
CA GLY A 700 -29.39 4.48 18.10
C GLY A 700 -28.30 5.34 18.77
N ALA A 701 -28.01 5.03 20.04
CA ALA A 701 -27.00 5.75 20.85
C ALA A 701 -26.09 4.81 21.67
N GLY A 702 -25.93 3.55 21.25
CA GLY A 702 -25.07 2.55 21.90
C GLY A 702 -23.60 2.59 21.44
N GLY A 703 -22.81 1.59 21.83
CA GLY A 703 -21.39 1.49 21.44
C GLY A 703 -21.15 1.48 19.92
N MET A 704 -22.02 0.81 19.17
CA MET A 704 -21.98 0.83 17.70
C MET A 704 -22.29 2.23 17.14
N ALA A 705 -23.27 2.94 17.71
CA ALA A 705 -23.60 4.31 17.29
C ALA A 705 -22.43 5.27 17.52
N ARG A 706 -21.69 5.12 18.63
CA ARG A 706 -20.47 5.89 18.90
C ARG A 706 -19.39 5.60 17.85
N ALA A 707 -19.17 4.33 17.52
CA ALA A 707 -18.23 3.94 16.46
C ALA A 707 -18.67 4.47 15.08
N THR A 708 -19.98 4.51 14.80
CA THR A 708 -20.55 5.07 13.57
C THR A 708 -20.32 6.57 13.45
N VAL A 709 -20.63 7.35 14.50
CA VAL A 709 -20.37 8.79 14.51
C VAL A 709 -18.90 9.05 14.29
N TYR A 710 -18.03 8.31 14.98
CA TYR A 710 -16.59 8.41 14.79
C TYR A 710 -16.16 8.07 13.35
N ALA A 711 -16.68 6.98 12.77
CA ALA A 711 -16.40 6.60 11.38
C ALA A 711 -16.87 7.65 10.37
N MET A 712 -18.03 8.28 10.59
CA MET A 712 -18.54 9.39 9.78
C MET A 712 -17.61 10.60 9.83
N LEU A 713 -17.15 10.99 11.03
CA LEU A 713 -16.18 12.07 11.20
C LEU A 713 -14.83 11.76 10.53
N GLN A 714 -14.35 10.52 10.63
CA GLN A 714 -13.15 10.04 9.92
C GLN A 714 -13.30 10.09 8.40
N LEU A 715 -14.53 10.06 7.88
CA LEU A 715 -14.82 10.23 6.45
C LEU A 715 -15.01 11.69 6.05
N GLY A 716 -14.99 12.63 6.99
CA GLY A 716 -15.25 14.05 6.71
C GLY A 716 -16.74 14.42 6.68
N ILE A 717 -17.64 13.54 7.14
CA ILE A 717 -19.07 13.85 7.26
C ILE A 717 -19.26 14.71 8.51
N LYS A 718 -19.53 16.01 8.29
CA LYS A 718 -19.61 17.02 9.36
C LYS A 718 -21.02 17.26 9.88
N ASN A 719 -22.05 16.91 9.10
CA ASN A 719 -23.45 17.11 9.49
C ASN A 719 -24.04 15.76 9.89
N ILE A 720 -24.29 15.56 11.19
CA ILE A 720 -24.72 14.25 11.72
C ILE A 720 -26.02 14.43 12.51
N VAL A 721 -27.06 13.74 12.07
CA VAL A 721 -28.36 13.67 12.73
C VAL A 721 -28.45 12.35 13.49
N ILE A 722 -28.94 12.38 14.72
CA ILE A 722 -29.05 11.22 15.60
C ILE A 722 -30.52 11.05 15.99
N CYS A 723 -31.06 9.86 15.76
CA CYS A 723 -32.38 9.46 16.24
C CYS A 723 -32.21 8.32 17.26
N ASN A 724 -32.77 8.48 18.45
CA ASN A 724 -32.70 7.44 19.47
C ASN A 724 -33.92 7.50 20.39
N ARG A 725 -34.51 6.34 20.70
CA ARG A 725 -35.70 6.20 21.58
C ARG A 725 -35.63 6.99 22.89
N THR A 726 -34.44 7.11 23.47
CA THR A 726 -34.22 7.88 24.70
C THR A 726 -33.33 9.08 24.38
N ARG A 727 -33.92 10.28 24.27
CA ARG A 727 -33.22 11.54 23.93
C ARG A 727 -31.95 11.77 24.74
N LYS A 728 -32.03 11.59 26.07
CA LYS A 728 -30.88 11.75 27.00
C LYS A 728 -29.65 10.94 26.62
N ASN A 729 -29.81 9.76 26.00
CA ASN A 729 -28.67 8.96 25.56
C ASN A 729 -28.02 9.53 24.29
N ALA A 730 -28.81 10.08 23.36
CA ALA A 730 -28.29 10.79 22.20
C ALA A 730 -27.56 12.07 22.61
N GLU A 731 -28.13 12.86 23.53
CA GLU A 731 -27.50 14.09 24.05
C GLU A 731 -26.16 13.82 24.74
N LYS A 732 -26.04 12.72 25.50
CA LYS A 732 -24.76 12.30 26.08
C LYS A 732 -23.73 11.98 25.02
N MET A 733 -24.12 11.28 23.95
CA MET A 733 -23.24 10.96 22.83
C MET A 733 -22.80 12.23 22.09
N VAL A 734 -23.73 13.15 21.81
CA VAL A 734 -23.43 14.46 21.21
C VAL A 734 -22.43 15.22 22.08
N SER A 735 -22.71 15.36 23.37
CA SER A 735 -21.84 16.06 24.32
C SER A 735 -20.41 15.49 24.33
N HIS A 736 -20.29 14.15 24.30
CA HIS A 736 -19.00 13.46 24.22
C HIS A 736 -18.22 13.85 22.96
N PHE A 737 -18.86 13.82 21.78
CA PHE A 737 -18.18 14.18 20.53
C PHE A 737 -17.94 15.68 20.39
N THR A 738 -18.82 16.54 20.88
CA THR A 738 -18.59 17.99 20.93
C THR A 738 -17.36 18.33 21.77
N GLN A 739 -17.19 17.68 22.93
CA GLN A 739 -15.99 17.85 23.76
C GLN A 739 -14.74 17.26 23.08
N LEU A 740 -14.87 16.10 22.43
CA LEU A 740 -13.77 15.49 21.68
C LEU A 740 -13.24 16.41 20.57
N LEU A 741 -14.12 17.07 19.83
CA LEU A 741 -13.74 17.98 18.75
C LEU A 741 -13.03 19.25 19.24
N GLN A 742 -13.19 19.62 20.51
CA GLN A 742 -12.46 20.72 21.13
C GLN A 742 -11.06 20.30 21.60
N ARG A 743 -10.78 18.99 21.70
CA ARG A 743 -9.50 18.46 22.15
C ARG A 743 -8.50 18.35 21.00
N LYS A 744 -7.38 19.07 21.11
CA LYS A 744 -6.29 19.04 20.13
C LYS A 744 -5.26 17.94 20.36
N ASP A 745 -5.29 17.28 21.52
CA ASP A 745 -4.23 16.36 21.98
C ASP A 745 -4.32 14.95 21.41
N LEU A 746 -5.48 14.54 20.87
CA LEU A 746 -5.68 13.18 20.37
C LEU A 746 -5.22 12.99 18.92
N GLY A 747 -5.17 14.07 18.12
CA GLY A 747 -4.64 14.05 16.75
C GLY A 747 -5.30 13.07 15.78
N VAL A 748 -6.50 12.55 16.11
CA VAL A 748 -7.14 11.48 15.31
C VAL A 748 -8.16 12.00 14.31
N LEU A 749 -8.71 13.19 14.54
CA LEU A 749 -9.65 13.85 13.63
C LEU A 749 -8.97 15.05 12.99
N SER A 750 -9.33 15.35 11.74
CA SER A 750 -8.79 16.51 11.03
C SER A 750 -9.24 17.81 11.71
N ALA A 751 -8.43 18.87 11.63
CA ALA A 751 -8.79 20.22 12.12
C ALA A 751 -10.12 20.72 11.52
N GLU A 752 -10.43 20.26 10.31
CA GLU A 752 -11.69 20.51 9.64
C GLU A 752 -12.94 19.92 10.32
N SER A 753 -12.76 18.93 11.20
CA SER A 753 -13.85 18.33 11.97
C SER A 753 -14.33 19.25 13.10
N GLU A 754 -13.59 20.32 13.45
CA GLU A 754 -13.97 21.30 14.48
C GLU A 754 -15.32 21.98 14.19
N HIS A 755 -15.74 22.01 12.91
CA HIS A 755 -17.00 22.63 12.46
C HIS A 755 -18.16 21.63 12.32
N SER A 756 -18.05 20.42 12.89
CA SER A 756 -19.14 19.44 12.83
C SER A 756 -20.37 19.88 13.61
N ARG A 757 -21.55 19.58 13.06
CA ARG A 757 -22.87 19.95 13.59
C ARG A 757 -23.65 18.68 13.89
N PHE A 758 -24.21 18.61 15.10
CA PHE A 758 -25.04 17.50 15.55
C PHE A 758 -26.48 17.96 15.78
N HIS A 759 -27.45 17.14 15.36
CA HIS A 759 -28.86 17.36 15.64
C HIS A 759 -29.50 16.08 16.21
N VAL A 760 -30.34 16.21 17.23
CA VAL A 760 -31.06 15.09 17.84
C VAL A 760 -32.53 15.20 17.46
N ILE A 761 -33.05 14.18 16.79
CA ILE A 761 -34.48 14.03 16.50
C ILE A 761 -35.12 13.20 17.62
N ASP A 762 -36.27 13.66 18.13
CA ASP A 762 -36.98 12.99 19.22
C ASP A 762 -37.75 11.78 18.75
N SER A 763 -38.47 11.94 17.64
CA SER A 763 -39.39 10.94 17.11
C SER A 763 -39.23 10.77 15.61
N MET A 764 -39.50 9.57 15.09
CA MET A 764 -39.50 9.34 13.65
C MET A 764 -40.65 10.09 12.95
N GLU A 765 -41.65 10.54 13.68
CA GLU A 765 -42.76 11.36 13.20
C GLU A 765 -42.38 12.84 13.01
N ASP A 766 -41.24 13.26 13.56
CA ASP A 766 -40.77 14.64 13.43
C ASP A 766 -40.28 14.93 12.00
N PRO A 767 -40.51 16.14 11.46
CA PRO A 767 -39.99 16.53 10.16
C PRO A 767 -38.46 16.58 10.18
N TRP A 768 -37.84 16.32 9.02
CA TRP A 768 -36.40 16.47 8.87
C TRP A 768 -35.96 17.93 9.14
N PRO A 769 -34.86 18.18 9.88
CA PRO A 769 -34.40 19.53 10.19
C PRO A 769 -34.09 20.35 8.92
N THR A 770 -34.74 21.50 8.77
CA THR A 770 -34.72 22.32 7.55
C THR A 770 -33.35 22.91 7.20
N ASP A 771 -32.48 23.04 8.19
CA ASP A 771 -31.11 23.56 8.07
C ASP A 771 -30.07 22.47 7.75
N TYR A 772 -30.52 21.22 7.57
CA TYR A 772 -29.70 20.09 7.15
C TYR A 772 -30.17 19.59 5.78
N ARG A 773 -29.21 19.21 4.94
CA ARG A 773 -29.54 18.41 3.75
C ARG A 773 -30.09 17.05 4.18
N LEU A 774 -30.91 16.47 3.31
CA LEU A 774 -31.34 15.08 3.46
C LEU A 774 -30.13 14.14 3.52
N PRO A 775 -30.22 13.06 4.29
CA PRO A 775 -29.10 12.17 4.53
C PRO A 775 -28.76 11.39 3.26
N THR A 776 -27.47 11.22 2.99
CA THR A 776 -26.94 10.31 1.96
C THR A 776 -26.15 9.15 2.56
N VAL A 777 -25.98 9.14 3.89
CA VAL A 777 -25.42 8.03 4.66
C VAL A 777 -26.34 7.76 5.85
N ILE A 778 -26.94 6.57 5.91
CA ILE A 778 -27.86 6.18 6.98
C ILE A 778 -27.33 4.90 7.62
N VAL A 779 -27.22 4.88 8.96
CA VAL A 779 -26.72 3.71 9.68
C VAL A 779 -27.61 3.37 10.86
N SER A 780 -28.25 2.19 10.80
CA SER A 780 -28.98 1.57 11.89
C SER A 780 -28.02 0.84 12.83
N CYS A 781 -27.95 1.30 14.08
CA CYS A 781 -27.09 0.77 15.14
C CYS A 781 -27.88 0.06 16.25
N ILE A 782 -29.17 -0.21 16.01
CA ILE A 782 -30.05 -0.88 16.96
C ILE A 782 -30.00 -2.41 16.77
N PRO A 783 -30.33 -3.19 17.80
CA PRO A 783 -30.38 -4.65 17.68
C PRO A 783 -31.48 -5.09 16.70
N THR A 784 -31.20 -6.10 15.87
CA THR A 784 -32.18 -6.72 14.95
C THR A 784 -32.91 -7.91 15.54
N HIS A 785 -32.66 -8.22 16.81
CA HIS A 785 -33.22 -9.39 17.48
C HIS A 785 -33.64 -9.07 18.90
N ARG A 786 -34.45 -9.96 19.47
CA ARG A 786 -34.90 -9.88 20.86
C ARG A 786 -33.73 -9.87 21.83
N ILE A 787 -33.70 -8.90 22.75
CA ILE A 787 -32.74 -8.85 23.87
C ILE A 787 -33.51 -9.04 25.17
N GLY A 788 -33.33 -10.20 25.81
CA GLY A 788 -34.10 -10.57 27.00
C GLY A 788 -35.61 -10.59 26.70
N ASN A 789 -36.37 -9.73 27.36
CA ASN A 789 -37.83 -9.59 27.15
C ASN A 789 -38.23 -8.48 26.17
N VAL A 790 -37.27 -7.76 25.59
CA VAL A 790 -37.54 -6.66 24.66
C VAL A 790 -37.56 -7.21 23.22
N PRO A 791 -38.68 -7.07 22.47
CA PRO A 791 -38.76 -7.53 21.08
C PRO A 791 -37.78 -6.76 20.17
N ALA A 792 -37.49 -7.33 19.00
CA ALA A 792 -36.73 -6.63 17.97
C ALA A 792 -37.50 -5.37 17.54
N PRO A 793 -36.86 -4.20 17.37
CA PRO A 793 -37.50 -3.02 16.85
C PRO A 793 -37.86 -3.17 15.36
N GLU A 794 -39.09 -2.80 14.99
CA GLU A 794 -39.52 -2.71 13.59
C GLU A 794 -39.16 -1.34 13.02
N LEU A 795 -37.89 -1.15 12.63
CA LEU A 795 -37.42 0.12 12.12
C LEU A 795 -37.83 0.34 10.66
N ALA A 796 -38.65 1.35 10.40
CA ALA A 796 -38.87 1.94 9.08
C ALA A 796 -38.72 3.46 9.18
N LEU A 797 -38.01 4.07 8.23
CA LEU A 797 -37.79 5.52 8.21
C LEU A 797 -38.91 6.25 7.45
N PRO A 798 -39.24 7.50 7.79
CA PRO A 798 -40.20 8.29 7.02
C PRO A 798 -39.74 8.48 5.57
N ASN A 799 -40.66 8.37 4.62
CA ASN A 799 -40.35 8.53 3.19
C ASN A 799 -39.76 9.91 2.86
N ASP A 800 -40.18 10.95 3.60
CA ASP A 800 -39.69 12.31 3.43
C ASP A 800 -38.19 12.45 3.76
N TRP A 801 -37.68 11.61 4.67
CA TRP A 801 -36.25 11.59 5.01
C TRP A 801 -35.43 10.92 3.89
N LEU A 802 -36.05 10.12 3.03
CA LEU A 802 -35.41 9.39 1.92
C LEU A 802 -35.42 10.18 0.60
N GLY A 803 -35.79 11.46 0.65
CA GLY A 803 -35.95 12.36 -0.51
C GLY A 803 -34.68 12.74 -1.29
N SER A 804 -33.50 12.21 -0.94
CA SER A 804 -32.24 12.51 -1.65
C SER A 804 -32.34 12.17 -3.14
N ARG A 805 -32.00 13.13 -4.01
CA ARG A 805 -32.08 12.97 -5.47
C ARG A 805 -31.08 11.97 -6.04
N THR A 806 -29.95 11.79 -5.36
CA THR A 806 -28.85 10.89 -5.75
C THR A 806 -28.86 9.60 -4.95
N GLY A 807 -29.89 9.39 -4.11
CA GLY A 807 -29.94 8.30 -3.15
C GLY A 807 -28.84 8.45 -2.09
N GLY A 808 -28.22 7.33 -1.74
CA GLY A 808 -27.23 7.25 -0.66
C GLY A 808 -26.89 5.82 -0.31
N VAL A 809 -26.21 5.62 0.81
CA VAL A 809 -25.97 4.30 1.41
C VAL A 809 -26.77 4.17 2.70
N ALA A 810 -27.45 3.04 2.87
CA ALA A 810 -28.12 2.65 4.09
C ALA A 810 -27.52 1.34 4.62
N ILE A 811 -27.14 1.32 5.88
CA ILE A 811 -26.42 0.21 6.51
C ILE A 811 -27.13 -0.21 7.78
N GLU A 812 -27.45 -1.49 7.91
CA GLU A 812 -27.90 -2.07 9.19
C GLU A 812 -26.79 -2.92 9.81
N LEU A 813 -26.35 -2.58 11.03
CA LEU A 813 -25.20 -3.25 11.65
C LEU A 813 -25.55 -4.58 12.33
N GLY A 814 -26.82 -4.80 12.66
CA GLY A 814 -27.28 -6.09 13.17
C GLY A 814 -27.30 -7.14 12.07
N TYR A 815 -26.79 -8.34 12.35
CA TYR A 815 -26.70 -9.43 11.36
C TYR A 815 -27.38 -10.71 11.80
N LYS A 816 -28.06 -10.77 12.96
CA LYS A 816 -28.68 -12.03 13.41
C LYS A 816 -29.87 -12.46 12.54
N THR A 817 -30.63 -11.48 12.03
CA THR A 817 -31.61 -11.63 10.95
C THR A 817 -31.33 -10.56 9.91
N LEU A 818 -31.59 -10.88 8.64
CA LEU A 818 -31.44 -10.00 7.48
C LEU A 818 -32.78 -9.68 6.81
N ASP A 819 -33.89 -10.15 7.38
CA ASP A 819 -35.24 -9.78 6.99
C ASP A 819 -35.80 -8.76 7.98
N THR A 820 -35.31 -7.52 7.83
CA THR A 820 -35.75 -6.40 8.65
C THR A 820 -36.59 -5.42 7.82
N PRO A 821 -37.55 -4.71 8.42
CA PRO A 821 -38.29 -3.66 7.73
C PRO A 821 -37.37 -2.59 7.12
N PHE A 822 -36.26 -2.26 7.78
CA PHE A 822 -35.26 -1.30 7.31
C PHE A 822 -34.59 -1.78 6.02
N LEU A 823 -34.05 -3.00 6.00
CA LEU A 823 -33.41 -3.55 4.79
C LEU A 823 -34.42 -3.67 3.65
N THR A 824 -35.64 -4.13 3.94
CA THR A 824 -36.72 -4.24 2.96
C THR A 824 -37.12 -2.88 2.38
N GLN A 825 -37.19 -1.83 3.19
CA GLN A 825 -37.43 -0.47 2.73
C GLN A 825 -36.35 -0.01 1.74
N PHE A 826 -35.07 -0.10 2.11
CA PHE A 826 -33.99 0.39 1.25
C PHE A 826 -33.77 -0.46 -0.01
N ARG A 827 -34.09 -1.76 0.04
CA ARG A 827 -34.12 -2.60 -1.17
C ARG A 827 -35.16 -2.10 -2.18
N LYS A 828 -36.33 -1.62 -1.73
CA LYS A 828 -37.36 -1.01 -2.60
C LYS A 828 -36.91 0.34 -3.17
N GLU A 829 -36.14 1.11 -2.41
CA GLU A 829 -35.62 2.42 -2.82
C GLU A 829 -34.39 2.36 -3.74
N ALA A 830 -33.91 1.17 -4.12
CA ALA A 830 -32.73 0.99 -4.97
C ALA A 830 -32.83 1.71 -6.32
N HIS A 831 -34.04 1.82 -6.89
CA HIS A 831 -34.31 2.54 -8.14
C HIS A 831 -34.02 4.05 -8.05
N ARG A 832 -33.93 4.62 -6.84
CA ARG A 832 -33.58 6.03 -6.58
C ARG A 832 -32.10 6.21 -6.24
N GLY A 833 -31.28 5.17 -6.41
CA GLY A 833 -29.84 5.20 -6.16
C GLY A 833 -29.44 4.88 -4.72
N TRP A 834 -30.35 4.35 -3.90
CA TRP A 834 -30.01 3.83 -2.57
C TRP A 834 -29.27 2.49 -2.64
N VAL A 835 -28.20 2.39 -1.87
CA VAL A 835 -27.40 1.17 -1.71
C VAL A 835 -27.64 0.61 -0.33
N CYS A 836 -28.22 -0.58 -0.26
CA CYS A 836 -28.54 -1.26 0.99
C CYS A 836 -27.41 -2.25 1.33
N LEU A 837 -26.79 -2.10 2.50
CA LEU A 837 -25.77 -2.98 3.05
C LEU A 837 -26.19 -3.45 4.46
N ASP A 838 -25.69 -4.61 4.87
CA ASP A 838 -26.11 -5.26 6.11
C ASP A 838 -24.94 -5.64 7.03
N GLY A 839 -25.23 -6.28 8.16
CA GLY A 839 -24.18 -6.61 9.12
C GLY A 839 -23.21 -7.69 8.61
N LEU A 840 -23.57 -8.47 7.59
CA LEU A 840 -22.62 -9.39 6.93
C LEU A 840 -21.65 -8.65 6.00
N ASP A 841 -21.98 -7.44 5.57
CA ASP A 841 -21.07 -6.55 4.86
C ASP A 841 -20.03 -5.91 5.80
N MET A 842 -20.41 -5.63 7.05
CA MET A 842 -19.58 -4.92 8.02
C MET A 842 -18.75 -5.86 8.92
N LEU A 843 -19.31 -7.00 9.32
CA LEU A 843 -18.66 -7.95 10.24
C LEU A 843 -17.29 -8.44 9.74
N PRO A 844 -17.09 -8.78 8.45
CA PRO A 844 -15.78 -9.14 7.93
C PRO A 844 -14.77 -8.01 8.07
N GLU A 845 -15.16 -6.77 7.75
CA GLU A 845 -14.26 -5.62 7.75
C GLU A 845 -13.66 -5.32 9.13
N GLN A 846 -14.49 -5.33 10.19
CA GLN A 846 -13.96 -5.18 11.56
C GLN A 846 -13.09 -6.38 11.96
N GLY A 847 -13.43 -7.57 11.46
CA GLY A 847 -12.75 -8.83 11.76
C GLY A 847 -11.37 -8.89 11.11
N PHE A 848 -11.19 -8.31 9.92
CA PHE A 848 -9.88 -8.22 9.27
C PHE A 848 -8.91 -7.44 10.15
N ALA A 849 -9.33 -6.29 10.70
CA ALA A 849 -8.50 -5.50 11.60
C ALA A 849 -8.18 -6.25 12.90
N GLN A 850 -9.16 -6.96 13.48
CA GLN A 850 -8.91 -7.81 14.66
C GLN A 850 -7.90 -8.91 14.37
N PHE A 851 -8.04 -9.60 13.24
CA PHE A 851 -7.10 -10.64 12.83
C PHE A 851 -5.67 -10.09 12.70
N GLU A 852 -5.51 -8.92 12.08
CA GLU A 852 -4.20 -8.26 11.97
C GLU A 852 -3.62 -7.95 13.36
N LEU A 853 -4.42 -7.43 14.28
CA LEU A 853 -4.01 -7.12 15.66
C LEU A 853 -3.62 -8.37 16.47
N PHE A 854 -4.40 -9.44 16.36
CA PHE A 854 -4.18 -10.66 17.13
C PHE A 854 -3.00 -11.49 16.64
N THR A 855 -2.65 -11.39 15.35
CA THR A 855 -1.70 -12.34 14.71
C THR A 855 -0.44 -11.69 14.18
N GLY A 856 -0.45 -10.37 13.96
CA GLY A 856 0.60 -9.65 13.23
C GLY A 856 0.68 -10.03 11.74
N ARG A 857 -0.32 -10.77 11.22
CA ARG A 857 -0.43 -11.20 9.83
C ARG A 857 -1.56 -10.46 9.11
N ARG A 858 -1.37 -10.22 7.81
CA ARG A 858 -2.42 -9.68 6.95
C ARG A 858 -3.64 -10.61 6.94
N ALA A 859 -4.82 -10.02 7.11
CA ALA A 859 -6.07 -10.77 7.06
C ALA A 859 -6.32 -11.32 5.63
N PRO A 860 -6.59 -12.63 5.46
CA PRO A 860 -7.03 -13.17 4.18
C PRO A 860 -8.50 -12.79 3.92
N ARG A 861 -8.72 -11.53 3.51
CA ARG A 861 -10.04 -10.87 3.51
C ARG A 861 -11.12 -11.64 2.75
N ARG A 862 -10.82 -12.12 1.54
CA ARG A 862 -11.77 -12.91 0.74
C ARG A 862 -12.17 -14.21 1.42
N ILE A 863 -11.22 -14.92 2.03
CA ILE A 863 -11.51 -16.17 2.75
C ILE A 863 -12.41 -15.88 3.95
N MET A 864 -12.09 -14.84 4.72
CA MET A 864 -12.87 -14.44 5.88
C MET A 864 -14.30 -14.02 5.48
N ARG A 865 -14.46 -13.15 4.47
CA ARG A 865 -15.77 -12.71 3.98
C ARG A 865 -16.60 -13.86 3.41
N ARG A 866 -15.98 -14.72 2.59
CA ARG A 866 -16.59 -15.92 2.04
C ARG A 866 -17.08 -16.86 3.16
N THR A 867 -16.24 -17.10 4.16
CA THR A 867 -16.59 -17.96 5.31
C THR A 867 -17.78 -17.40 6.08
N VAL A 868 -17.87 -16.08 6.26
CA VAL A 868 -19.01 -15.44 6.92
C VAL A 868 -20.31 -15.71 6.16
N PHE A 869 -20.30 -15.58 4.84
CA PHE A 869 -21.48 -15.87 4.02
C PHE A 869 -21.83 -17.37 4.01
N GLU A 870 -20.83 -18.25 3.95
CA GLU A 870 -21.03 -19.71 4.00
C GLU A 870 -21.56 -20.20 5.36
N ALA A 871 -21.16 -19.55 6.45
CA ALA A 871 -21.54 -19.93 7.81
C ALA A 871 -22.84 -19.27 8.30
N TYR A 872 -23.42 -18.32 7.56
CA TYR A 872 -24.63 -17.63 7.98
C TYR A 872 -25.86 -18.56 7.88
N PRO A 873 -26.56 -18.82 9.00
CA PRO A 873 -27.77 -19.63 8.98
C PRO A 873 -29.01 -18.81 8.60
N ASP A 874 -30.06 -19.48 8.13
CA ASP A 874 -31.41 -18.92 8.01
C ASP A 874 -32.08 -18.79 9.39
N GLU A 875 -33.32 -18.28 9.40
CA GLU A 875 -34.08 -18.06 10.65
C GLU A 875 -34.44 -19.36 11.40
N GLU A 876 -34.43 -20.51 10.70
CA GLU A 876 -34.66 -21.84 11.27
C GLU A 876 -33.35 -22.54 11.69
N GLY A 877 -32.19 -21.91 11.47
CA GLY A 877 -30.87 -22.46 11.79
C GLY A 877 -30.28 -23.37 10.71
N LYS A 878 -30.89 -23.46 9.52
CA LYS A 878 -30.36 -24.19 8.35
C LYS A 878 -29.42 -23.30 7.55
N SER A 879 -28.68 -23.87 6.60
CA SER A 879 -27.75 -23.10 5.77
C SER A 879 -28.51 -22.16 4.81
N ASN A 880 -28.24 -20.85 4.85
CA ASN A 880 -28.80 -19.88 3.90
C ASN A 880 -27.88 -19.63 2.67
N PHE A 881 -27.10 -20.65 2.30
CA PHE A 881 -26.08 -20.52 1.26
C PHE A 881 -26.65 -20.18 -0.12
N GLU A 882 -27.85 -20.68 -0.46
CA GLU A 882 -28.47 -20.45 -1.78
C GLU A 882 -28.85 -18.98 -2.00
N GLU A 883 -29.43 -18.30 -1.00
CA GLU A 883 -29.79 -16.87 -1.10
C GLU A 883 -28.55 -15.95 -1.12
N LEU A 884 -27.48 -16.37 -0.45
CA LEU A 884 -26.21 -15.63 -0.41
C LEU A 884 -25.29 -15.97 -1.59
N GLN A 885 -25.62 -16.97 -2.40
CA GLN A 885 -24.85 -17.40 -3.56
C GLN A 885 -24.58 -16.27 -4.58
N PRO A 886 -25.53 -15.37 -4.89
CA PRO A 886 -25.27 -14.21 -5.74
C PRO A 886 -24.23 -13.26 -5.14
N ARG A 887 -24.26 -13.04 -3.81
CA ARG A 887 -23.25 -12.20 -3.11
C ARG A 887 -21.88 -12.86 -3.15
N LEU A 888 -21.81 -14.17 -2.90
CA LEU A 888 -20.58 -14.96 -3.02
C LEU A 888 -19.99 -14.89 -4.44
N ARG A 889 -20.82 -15.00 -5.48
CA ARG A 889 -20.38 -14.85 -6.88
C ARG A 889 -19.92 -13.44 -7.22
N SER A 890 -20.43 -12.42 -6.52
CA SER A 890 -19.98 -11.03 -6.66
C SER A 890 -18.71 -10.71 -5.88
N LEU A 891 -18.23 -11.61 -5.00
CA LEU A 891 -16.95 -11.44 -4.31
C LEU A 891 -15.76 -11.45 -5.26
N ASP A 892 -15.84 -12.19 -6.37
CA ASP A 892 -14.84 -12.15 -7.45
C ASP A 892 -14.72 -10.75 -8.07
N GLU A 893 -15.73 -9.88 -7.84
CA GLU A 893 -15.79 -8.49 -8.27
C GLU A 893 -15.73 -7.52 -7.07
N GLN A 894 -15.56 -7.98 -5.82
CA GLN A 894 -15.53 -7.15 -4.61
C GLN A 894 -14.39 -7.52 -3.65
N GLU A 895 -13.44 -6.59 -3.50
CA GLU A 895 -12.33 -6.51 -2.52
C GLU A 895 -11.74 -7.80 -1.93
N THR A 896 -10.45 -8.04 -2.21
CA THR A 896 -9.46 -8.65 -1.30
C THR A 896 -8.59 -7.60 -0.60
#